data_AF-A0A7G7CRP7-F1
#
_entry.id   AF-A0A7G7CRP7-F1
#
_cell.length_a   1.000
_cell.length_b   1.000
_cell.length_c   1.000
_cell.angle_alpha   90.00
_cell.angle_beta   90.00
_cell.angle_gamma   90.00
#
_symmetry.space_group_name_H-M   'P 1'
#
loop_
_entity.id
_entity.type
_entity.pdbx_description
1 polymer ?
#
loop_
_entity_poly.entity_id
_entity_poly.type
_entity_poly.pdbx_seq_one_letter_code
_entity_poly.pdbx_strand_id
1 'polypeptide(L)'
;MVFDAAKVSGLETTIVDIYARAELYLIQIIRDALIAAGESPTWAEAQLLAIRQQQGRIQGLAATLQKQAPALYQDVVARAFLRGQIEAEKEILTLPTIESANSLINDTAVYAIAGEQVGIMSEVHKSILRRTDDIWRAITAEATGMALTGTMTTFDAAQRAFTRMARDGMGFYRDAAGRKWGLDTYAEMAIRHATNQAMRVGHTETYLQHGIDLVVISSHKNPAPQCAPYERKVISLTGKFPAGTHRIGDNIVDVKATMRDAEASGLHHPNCRHHHSAYIPGYTNLQPVTPPDDDHAGYKATQKQRYYERQIRASKRMEAAAINDKDIKAARQRTRTYQAKLRDHIAEHDLPRRRHREQMRTPKHPTPRGGGTSLTQRLDPVTIPTPATPVAPTPVEPRRRGRRAGQGGLSVADIMKQNDAPVANVVASKASVSECANIPDLPAPRLKETTTKTLASLPKTADKSWNAITKQANGEARYNCIRVASAVEMRRRGYDVTAGNSTFRPDSRANQDLVASTHKARRDLERNPARPTTADIAIGAWKTKDGQRRILVGAPEAKKGIRYGKNGATVKMFEDEMPDGASGFAVCKWKKDNAGHIWNWEKQDGKIRFFEAQTRRGFIDNDDYLPFASAGTLRMVRVDDLVPTDDVLKVIDIDNT
;
A
#
# COMPACT_ATOMS: atom_id res chain seq x y z
N MET A 1 -1.83 -29.29 -15.92
CA MET A 1 -0.49 -29.09 -15.32
C MET A 1 -0.71 -28.20 -14.11
N VAL A 2 -0.43 -28.65 -12.89
CA VAL A 2 -1.01 -28.05 -11.66
C VAL A 2 -0.34 -26.72 -11.28
N PHE A 3 -1.15 -25.75 -10.85
CA PHE A 3 -0.75 -24.51 -10.16
C PHE A 3 0.36 -24.74 -9.11
N ASP A 4 1.28 -23.78 -8.97
CA ASP A 4 2.36 -23.86 -7.97
C ASP A 4 2.62 -22.54 -7.24
N ALA A 5 2.20 -22.50 -5.96
CA ALA A 5 2.44 -21.39 -5.03
C ALA A 5 3.95 -21.13 -4.73
N ALA A 6 4.86 -22.00 -5.16
CA ALA A 6 6.30 -21.75 -5.09
C ALA A 6 6.80 -20.83 -6.22
N LYS A 7 6.16 -20.80 -7.40
CA LYS A 7 6.54 -19.91 -8.53
C LYS A 7 6.36 -18.41 -8.23
N VAL A 8 5.74 -18.10 -7.10
CA VAL A 8 5.44 -16.77 -6.58
C VAL A 8 6.65 -16.17 -5.85
N SER A 9 7.56 -17.03 -5.36
CA SER A 9 8.73 -16.62 -4.60
C SER A 9 9.66 -15.75 -5.44
N GLY A 10 9.64 -14.46 -5.19
CA GLY A 10 10.30 -13.45 -6.00
C GLY A 10 9.57 -12.10 -5.90
N LEU A 11 8.25 -12.10 -6.08
CA LEU A 11 7.43 -10.88 -6.06
C LEU A 11 7.48 -10.18 -4.69
N GLU A 12 7.53 -10.95 -3.60
CA GLU A 12 7.60 -10.43 -2.25
C GLU A 12 9.01 -9.97 -1.83
N THR A 13 10.06 -10.32 -2.58
CA THR A 13 11.44 -10.21 -2.09
C THR A 13 11.86 -8.78 -1.79
N THR A 14 11.52 -7.82 -2.66
CA THR A 14 11.78 -6.39 -2.48
C THR A 14 11.15 -5.85 -1.19
N ILE A 15 9.91 -6.23 -0.89
CA ILE A 15 9.19 -5.76 0.30
C ILE A 15 9.84 -6.33 1.56
N VAL A 16 10.07 -7.65 1.61
CA VAL A 16 10.67 -8.29 2.79
C VAL A 16 12.11 -7.79 3.04
N ASP A 17 12.87 -7.52 1.98
CA ASP A 17 14.20 -6.90 2.10
C ASP A 17 14.14 -5.50 2.74
N ILE A 18 13.15 -4.67 2.40
CA ILE A 18 12.99 -3.34 2.99
C ILE A 18 12.75 -3.43 4.50
N TYR A 19 11.84 -4.31 4.96
CA TYR A 19 11.57 -4.47 6.39
C TYR A 19 12.72 -5.14 7.15
N ALA A 20 13.44 -6.09 6.52
CA ALA A 20 14.63 -6.68 7.13
C ALA A 20 15.77 -5.66 7.30
N ARG A 21 15.96 -4.75 6.34
CA ARG A 21 16.90 -3.61 6.48
C ARG A 21 16.43 -2.63 7.56
N ALA A 22 15.13 -2.34 7.63
CA ALA A 22 14.55 -1.47 8.66
C ALA A 22 14.76 -2.04 10.08
N GLU A 23 14.53 -3.34 10.28
CA GLU A 23 14.79 -4.02 11.55
C GLU A 23 16.26 -3.96 11.95
N LEU A 24 17.17 -4.25 11.02
CA LEU A 24 18.62 -4.18 11.25
C LEU A 24 19.07 -2.75 11.59
N TYR A 25 18.52 -1.74 10.92
CA TYR A 25 18.82 -0.33 11.18
C TYR A 25 18.35 0.12 12.56
N LEU A 26 17.18 -0.36 13.04
CA LEU A 26 16.70 -0.09 14.40
C LEU A 26 17.57 -0.78 15.47
N ILE A 27 18.03 -2.01 15.21
CA ILE A 27 18.99 -2.72 16.09
C ILE A 27 20.31 -1.92 16.14
N GLN A 28 20.82 -1.45 15.01
CA GLN A 28 22.03 -0.62 14.96
C GLN A 28 21.85 0.70 15.71
N ILE A 29 20.72 1.40 15.53
CA ILE A 29 20.40 2.62 16.28
C ILE A 29 20.45 2.41 17.80
N ILE A 30 19.86 1.32 18.31
CA ILE A 30 19.87 1.01 19.74
C ILE A 30 21.31 0.70 20.20
N ARG A 31 22.04 -0.13 19.45
CA ARG A 31 23.43 -0.47 19.76
C ARG A 31 24.33 0.77 19.81
N ASP A 32 24.25 1.63 18.80
CA ASP A 32 25.09 2.81 18.67
C ASP A 32 24.76 3.85 19.78
N ALA A 33 23.48 3.93 20.18
CA ALA A 33 23.07 4.75 21.34
C ALA A 33 23.55 4.17 22.68
N LEU A 34 23.59 2.84 22.86
CA LEU A 34 24.18 2.21 24.03
C LEU A 34 25.69 2.48 24.12
N ILE A 35 26.40 2.37 23.00
CA ILE A 35 27.84 2.70 22.89
C ILE A 35 28.09 4.17 23.25
N ALA A 36 27.30 5.09 22.69
CA ALA A 36 27.46 6.53 22.92
C ALA A 36 27.17 6.95 24.38
N ALA A 37 26.28 6.25 25.08
CA ALA A 37 25.99 6.50 26.49
C ALA A 37 27.08 5.96 27.44
N GLY A 38 27.80 4.91 27.02
CA GLY A 38 29.00 4.37 27.70
C GLY A 38 28.78 3.97 29.17
N GLU A 39 29.87 4.04 29.93
CA GLU A 39 29.85 4.03 31.39
C GLU A 39 29.92 5.49 31.87
N SER A 40 28.92 5.91 32.66
CA SER A 40 28.79 7.30 33.14
C SER A 40 28.22 7.32 34.56
N PRO A 41 28.69 8.21 35.46
CA PRO A 41 28.05 8.44 36.76
C PRO A 41 26.57 8.86 36.63
N THR A 42 26.21 9.56 35.54
CA THR A 42 24.83 9.96 35.20
C THR A 42 24.24 9.07 34.10
N TRP A 43 24.52 7.77 34.14
CA TRP A 43 24.15 6.81 33.09
C TRP A 43 22.71 6.93 32.57
N ALA A 44 21.73 7.11 33.45
CA ALA A 44 20.32 7.25 33.08
C ALA A 44 20.04 8.51 32.21
N GLU A 45 20.75 9.62 32.46
CA GLU A 45 20.63 10.86 31.70
C GLU A 45 21.32 10.74 30.33
N ALA A 46 22.52 10.14 30.31
CA ALA A 46 23.27 9.86 29.08
C ALA A 46 22.46 8.95 28.14
N GLN A 47 21.83 7.89 28.69
CA GLN A 47 20.92 7.01 27.95
C GLN A 47 19.70 7.77 27.39
N LEU A 48 19.09 8.66 28.17
CA LEU A 48 17.95 9.46 27.73
C LEU A 48 18.32 10.45 26.61
N LEU A 49 19.50 11.07 26.68
CA LEU A 49 20.01 11.94 25.63
C LEU A 49 20.33 11.15 24.35
N ALA A 50 21.01 10.01 24.48
CA ALA A 50 21.39 9.16 23.36
C ALA A 50 20.18 8.72 22.53
N ILE A 51 19.12 8.21 23.16
CA ILE A 51 17.91 7.78 22.41
C ILE A 51 17.14 8.96 21.80
N ARG A 52 17.06 10.11 22.51
CA ARG A 52 16.42 11.34 21.99
C ARG A 52 17.08 11.81 20.69
N GLN A 53 18.41 11.78 20.61
CA GLN A 53 19.14 12.11 19.38
C GLN A 53 18.80 11.17 18.20
N GLN A 54 18.37 9.94 18.46
CA GLN A 54 17.98 8.98 17.42
C GLN A 54 16.50 9.07 17.01
N GLN A 55 15.63 9.76 17.77
CA GLN A 55 14.18 9.79 17.49
C GLN A 55 13.86 10.30 16.08
N GLY A 56 14.57 11.32 15.59
CA GLY A 56 14.40 11.82 14.22
C GLY A 56 14.73 10.78 13.13
N ARG A 57 15.74 9.93 13.36
CA ARG A 57 16.10 8.81 12.45
C ARG A 57 15.04 7.72 12.46
N ILE A 58 14.53 7.36 13.63
CA ILE A 58 13.47 6.35 13.81
C ILE A 58 12.16 6.83 13.15
N GLN A 59 11.79 8.10 13.35
CA GLN A 59 10.64 8.73 12.69
C GLN A 59 10.81 8.80 11.17
N GLY A 60 11.99 9.19 10.69
CA GLY A 60 12.32 9.23 9.26
C GLY A 60 12.20 7.86 8.58
N LEU A 61 12.66 6.79 9.25
CA LEU A 61 12.47 5.41 8.79
C LEU A 61 10.98 5.06 8.70
N ALA A 62 10.21 5.27 9.77
CA ALA A 62 8.79 4.95 9.81
C ALA A 62 7.99 5.73 8.75
N ALA A 63 8.30 7.02 8.56
CA ALA A 63 7.70 7.86 7.53
C ALA A 63 8.06 7.40 6.10
N THR A 64 9.30 6.94 5.88
CA THR A 64 9.73 6.36 4.59
C THR A 64 8.95 5.09 4.27
N LEU A 65 8.84 4.17 5.24
CA LEU A 65 8.04 2.94 5.09
C LEU A 65 6.57 3.26 4.83
N GLN A 66 5.96 4.15 5.61
CA GLN A 66 4.57 4.59 5.43
C GLN A 66 4.31 5.24 4.06
N LYS A 67 5.31 5.92 3.48
CA LYS A 67 5.23 6.56 2.16
C LYS A 67 5.40 5.58 1.01
N GLN A 68 6.29 4.59 1.14
CA GLN A 68 6.69 3.70 0.04
C GLN A 68 5.92 2.38 0.02
N ALA A 69 5.63 1.79 1.19
CA ALA A 69 4.98 0.49 1.27
C ALA A 69 3.65 0.40 0.50
N PRO A 70 2.73 1.38 0.53
CA PRO A 70 1.42 1.22 -0.11
C PRO A 70 1.48 0.91 -1.62
N ALA A 71 2.35 1.61 -2.36
CA ALA A 71 2.53 1.38 -3.79
C ALA A 71 3.15 0.01 -4.09
N LEU A 72 4.09 -0.44 -3.24
CA LEU A 72 4.72 -1.76 -3.39
C LEU A 72 3.73 -2.90 -3.10
N TYR A 73 2.90 -2.78 -2.06
CA TYR A 73 1.86 -3.76 -1.77
C TYR A 73 0.83 -3.83 -2.90
N GLN A 74 0.39 -2.68 -3.43
CA GLN A 74 -0.54 -2.64 -4.58
C GLN A 74 0.03 -3.31 -5.83
N ASP A 75 1.27 -3.01 -6.22
CA ASP A 75 1.94 -3.62 -7.39
C ASP A 75 2.09 -5.15 -7.21
N VAL A 76 2.54 -5.61 -6.04
CA VAL A 76 2.76 -7.03 -5.78
C VAL A 76 1.45 -7.82 -5.68
N VAL A 77 0.41 -7.24 -5.06
CA VAL A 77 -0.94 -7.84 -5.01
C VAL A 77 -1.58 -7.88 -6.40
N ALA A 78 -1.47 -6.82 -7.19
CA ALA A 78 -2.00 -6.80 -8.57
C ALA A 78 -1.33 -7.86 -9.46
N ARG A 79 0.00 -7.99 -9.40
CA ARG A 79 0.73 -9.05 -10.13
C ARG A 79 0.34 -10.46 -9.69
N ALA A 80 0.13 -10.65 -8.39
CA ALA A 80 -0.34 -11.91 -7.85
C ALA A 80 -1.76 -12.24 -8.34
N PHE A 81 -2.68 -11.29 -8.31
CA PHE A 81 -4.05 -11.46 -8.83
C PHE A 81 -4.07 -11.80 -10.32
N LEU A 82 -3.37 -11.01 -11.16
CA LEU A 82 -3.25 -11.27 -12.59
C LEU A 82 -2.62 -12.63 -12.88
N ARG A 83 -1.65 -13.07 -12.05
CA ARG A 83 -1.10 -14.43 -12.16
C ARG A 83 -2.15 -15.48 -11.84
N GLY A 84 -3.03 -15.25 -10.87
CA GLY A 84 -4.18 -16.10 -10.59
C GLY A 84 -5.08 -16.30 -11.81
N GLN A 85 -5.47 -15.19 -12.47
CA GLN A 85 -6.29 -15.25 -13.69
C GLN A 85 -5.57 -16.00 -14.82
N ILE A 86 -4.31 -15.68 -15.11
CA ILE A 86 -3.52 -16.30 -16.18
C ILE A 86 -3.34 -17.82 -15.98
N GLU A 87 -3.18 -18.29 -14.74
CA GLU A 87 -3.09 -19.74 -14.50
C GLU A 87 -4.47 -20.41 -14.58
N ALA A 88 -5.55 -19.76 -14.15
CA ALA A 88 -6.91 -20.26 -14.34
C ALA A 88 -7.27 -20.41 -15.83
N GLU A 89 -7.00 -19.40 -16.66
CA GLU A 89 -7.23 -19.44 -18.11
C GLU A 89 -6.45 -20.58 -18.77
N LYS A 90 -5.18 -20.80 -18.39
CA LYS A 90 -4.39 -21.94 -18.90
C LYS A 90 -4.96 -23.29 -18.50
N GLU A 91 -5.50 -23.41 -17.29
CA GLU A 91 -6.15 -24.64 -16.87
C GLU A 91 -7.46 -24.84 -17.67
N ILE A 92 -8.30 -23.81 -17.82
CA ILE A 92 -9.53 -23.83 -18.62
C ILE A 92 -9.27 -24.25 -20.08
N LEU A 93 -8.24 -23.68 -20.73
CA LEU A 93 -7.86 -24.03 -22.11
C LEU A 93 -7.45 -25.50 -22.30
N THR A 94 -7.25 -26.27 -21.23
CA THR A 94 -7.00 -27.72 -21.28
C THR A 94 -8.23 -28.58 -21.00
N LEU A 95 -9.40 -27.98 -20.80
CA LEU A 95 -10.65 -28.67 -20.48
C LEU A 95 -11.51 -28.84 -21.74
N PRO A 96 -12.08 -30.04 -21.99
CA PRO A 96 -12.70 -30.38 -23.27
C PRO A 96 -14.12 -29.79 -23.48
N THR A 97 -14.68 -29.08 -22.51
CA THR A 97 -16.13 -28.75 -22.43
C THR A 97 -16.44 -27.30 -22.08
N ILE A 98 -15.46 -26.40 -22.09
CA ILE A 98 -15.63 -24.99 -21.68
C ILE A 98 -15.16 -24.08 -22.81
N GLU A 99 -16.08 -23.28 -23.36
CA GLU A 99 -15.74 -22.26 -24.35
C GLU A 99 -14.93 -21.13 -23.71
N SER A 100 -13.88 -20.69 -24.38
CA SER A 100 -12.96 -19.67 -23.86
C SER A 100 -13.59 -18.26 -23.91
N ALA A 101 -14.19 -17.82 -22.81
CA ALA A 101 -14.55 -16.43 -22.59
C ALA A 101 -13.32 -15.56 -22.21
N ASN A 102 -13.33 -14.28 -22.61
CA ASN A 102 -12.32 -13.32 -22.12
C ASN A 102 -12.57 -13.00 -20.65
N SER A 103 -11.62 -13.31 -19.76
CA SER A 103 -11.80 -13.03 -18.34
C SER A 103 -11.68 -11.52 -18.05
N LEU A 104 -12.66 -10.96 -17.33
CA LEU A 104 -12.62 -9.57 -16.89
C LEU A 104 -11.69 -9.42 -15.68
N ILE A 105 -10.82 -8.41 -15.71
CA ILE A 105 -9.91 -8.09 -14.59
C ILE A 105 -10.72 -7.38 -13.51
N ASN A 106 -10.96 -8.05 -12.38
CA ASN A 106 -11.62 -7.41 -11.23
C ASN A 106 -10.63 -6.58 -10.41
N ASP A 107 -10.51 -5.30 -10.77
CA ASP A 107 -9.71 -4.34 -10.02
C ASP A 107 -10.17 -4.20 -8.55
N THR A 108 -11.45 -4.41 -8.23
CA THR A 108 -11.98 -4.19 -6.88
C THR A 108 -11.41 -5.18 -5.87
N ALA A 109 -11.26 -6.45 -6.25
CA ALA A 109 -10.62 -7.49 -5.44
C ALA A 109 -9.14 -7.16 -5.18
N VAL A 110 -8.41 -6.69 -6.20
CA VAL A 110 -7.02 -6.23 -6.07
C VAL A 110 -6.90 -5.08 -5.06
N TYR A 111 -7.76 -4.05 -5.20
CA TYR A 111 -7.74 -2.90 -4.29
C TYR A 111 -8.18 -3.24 -2.87
N ALA A 112 -9.13 -4.17 -2.68
CA ALA A 112 -9.54 -4.64 -1.36
C ALA A 112 -8.40 -5.36 -0.62
N ILE A 113 -7.78 -6.36 -1.26
CA ILE A 113 -6.68 -7.15 -0.66
C ILE A 113 -5.45 -6.26 -0.40
N ALA A 114 -5.12 -5.37 -1.34
CA ALA A 114 -4.03 -4.42 -1.14
C ALA A 114 -4.35 -3.39 -0.04
N GLY A 115 -5.60 -2.91 0.05
CA GLY A 115 -6.06 -1.96 1.05
C GLY A 115 -6.01 -2.52 2.47
N GLU A 116 -6.53 -3.73 2.68
CA GLU A 116 -6.44 -4.46 3.93
C GLU A 116 -4.98 -4.59 4.40
N GLN A 117 -4.12 -5.09 3.51
CA GLN A 117 -2.71 -5.31 3.81
C GLN A 117 -1.95 -3.98 4.07
N VAL A 118 -2.32 -2.88 3.40
CA VAL A 118 -1.76 -1.54 3.68
C VAL A 118 -2.23 -1.01 5.03
N GLY A 119 -3.49 -1.25 5.42
CA GLY A 119 -4.01 -0.91 6.74
C GLY A 119 -3.23 -1.62 7.85
N ILE A 120 -3.06 -2.94 7.72
CA ILE A 120 -2.27 -3.78 8.64
C ILE A 120 -0.84 -3.22 8.81
N MET A 121 -0.14 -2.96 7.71
CA MET A 121 1.24 -2.46 7.77
C MET A 121 1.33 -1.00 8.23
N SER A 122 0.29 -0.19 8.07
CA SER A 122 0.27 1.16 8.63
C SER A 122 0.35 1.16 10.15
N GLU A 123 -0.30 0.21 10.83
CA GLU A 123 -0.19 0.05 12.28
C GLU A 123 1.19 -0.44 12.70
N VAL A 124 1.83 -1.29 11.90
CA VAL A 124 3.26 -1.64 12.08
C VAL A 124 4.10 -0.36 12.08
N HIS A 125 4.00 0.49 11.05
CA HIS A 125 4.79 1.73 10.95
C HIS A 125 4.55 2.70 12.10
N LYS A 126 3.29 2.96 12.45
CA LYS A 126 2.92 3.82 13.59
C LYS A 126 3.52 3.32 14.90
N SER A 127 3.61 2.00 15.06
CA SER A 127 4.15 1.38 16.27
C SER A 127 5.69 1.45 16.38
N ILE A 128 6.44 1.61 15.28
CA ILE A 128 7.93 1.53 15.27
C ILE A 128 8.57 2.45 16.32
N LEU A 129 8.22 3.74 16.35
CA LEU A 129 8.81 4.70 17.29
C LEU A 129 8.50 4.29 18.73
N ARG A 130 7.21 4.10 19.05
CA ARG A 130 6.77 3.72 20.39
C ARG A 130 7.40 2.42 20.86
N ARG A 131 7.50 1.40 19.99
CA ARG A 131 8.10 0.11 20.34
C ARG A 131 9.60 0.21 20.52
N THR A 132 10.28 1.09 19.77
CA THR A 132 11.71 1.38 20.00
C THR A 132 11.92 2.05 21.37
N ASP A 133 11.06 3.01 21.75
CA ASP A 133 11.07 3.62 23.09
C ASP A 133 10.72 2.60 24.20
N ASP A 134 9.72 1.72 23.99
CA ASP A 134 9.36 0.64 24.94
C ASP A 134 10.54 -0.33 25.15
N ILE A 135 11.23 -0.72 24.07
CA ILE A 135 12.42 -1.58 24.11
C ILE A 135 13.56 -0.90 24.87
N TRP A 136 13.83 0.37 24.56
CA TRP A 136 14.87 1.15 25.22
C TRP A 136 14.64 1.21 26.73
N ARG A 137 13.43 1.60 27.16
CA ARG A 137 13.04 1.65 28.58
C ARG A 137 13.22 0.30 29.28
N ALA A 138 12.90 -0.80 28.61
CA ALA A 138 13.07 -2.13 29.17
C ALA A 138 14.56 -2.53 29.31
N ILE A 139 15.43 -2.10 28.39
CA ILE A 139 16.89 -2.28 28.51
C ILE A 139 17.41 -1.46 29.70
N THR A 140 17.03 -0.17 29.80
CA THR A 140 17.43 0.72 30.90
C THR A 140 16.99 0.18 32.26
N ALA A 141 15.72 -0.23 32.40
CA ALA A 141 15.17 -0.71 33.68
C ALA A 141 15.86 -1.99 34.17
N GLU A 142 16.15 -2.94 33.28
CA GLU A 142 16.91 -4.15 33.65
C GLU A 142 18.36 -3.82 33.99
N ALA A 143 19.01 -2.95 33.23
CA ALA A 143 20.39 -2.55 33.47
C ALA A 143 20.56 -1.89 34.85
N THR A 144 19.66 -0.98 35.21
CA THR A 144 19.63 -0.36 36.55
C THR A 144 19.39 -1.41 37.63
N GLY A 145 18.40 -2.30 37.47
CA GLY A 145 18.09 -3.34 38.45
C GLY A 145 19.26 -4.32 38.69
N MET A 146 19.97 -4.71 37.63
CA MET A 146 21.14 -5.58 37.72
C MET A 146 22.35 -4.87 38.33
N ALA A 147 22.61 -3.61 37.99
CA ALA A 147 23.72 -2.85 38.56
C ALA A 147 23.60 -2.63 40.07
N LEU A 148 22.37 -2.45 40.59
CA LEU A 148 22.10 -2.38 42.03
C LEU A 148 22.50 -3.66 42.80
N THR A 149 22.68 -4.80 42.12
CA THR A 149 23.18 -6.04 42.75
C THR A 149 24.71 -6.08 42.90
N GLY A 150 25.44 -5.13 42.31
CA GLY A 150 26.91 -5.10 42.29
C GLY A 150 27.58 -6.19 41.43
N THR A 151 26.81 -7.05 40.76
CA THR A 151 27.36 -8.22 40.02
C THR A 151 27.92 -7.91 38.63
N MET A 152 27.66 -6.71 38.08
CA MET A 152 28.16 -6.24 36.77
C MET A 152 27.96 -4.73 36.63
N THR A 153 28.63 -4.10 35.66
CA THR A 153 28.41 -2.67 35.35
C THR A 153 27.05 -2.46 34.67
N THR A 154 26.54 -1.22 34.71
CA THR A 154 25.31 -0.85 33.99
C THR A 154 25.40 -1.10 32.49
N PHE A 155 26.59 -0.93 31.91
CA PHE A 155 26.86 -1.15 30.50
C PHE A 155 26.81 -2.64 30.13
N ASP A 156 27.47 -3.49 30.90
CA ASP A 156 27.39 -4.95 30.73
C ASP A 156 25.96 -5.49 30.91
N ALA A 157 25.23 -4.95 31.89
CA ALA A 157 23.82 -5.31 32.12
C ALA A 157 22.92 -4.88 30.94
N ALA A 158 23.11 -3.68 30.41
CA ALA A 158 22.38 -3.20 29.24
C ALA A 158 22.70 -4.03 27.99
N GLN A 159 23.96 -4.37 27.76
CA GLN A 159 24.40 -5.22 26.66
C GLN A 159 23.82 -6.65 26.78
N ARG A 160 23.73 -7.21 27.98
CA ARG A 160 23.04 -8.49 28.27
C ARG A 160 21.54 -8.41 27.99
N ALA A 161 20.87 -7.37 28.46
CA ALA A 161 19.43 -7.15 28.25
C ALA A 161 19.12 -7.00 26.75
N PHE A 162 19.88 -6.16 26.05
CA PHE A 162 19.76 -5.93 24.62
C PHE A 162 20.04 -7.21 23.80
N THR A 163 21.10 -7.96 24.11
CA THR A 163 21.39 -9.26 23.48
C THR A 163 20.24 -10.26 23.63
N ARG A 164 19.58 -10.31 24.80
CA ARG A 164 18.38 -11.14 24.98
C ARG A 164 17.20 -10.64 24.15
N MET A 165 16.92 -9.33 24.11
CA MET A 165 15.84 -8.81 23.26
C MET A 165 16.12 -9.04 21.77
N ALA A 166 17.36 -8.86 21.33
CA ALA A 166 17.82 -9.13 19.97
C ALA A 166 17.69 -10.61 19.61
N ARG A 167 17.87 -11.54 20.55
CA ARG A 167 17.54 -12.97 20.39
C ARG A 167 16.03 -13.18 20.24
N ASP A 168 15.25 -12.59 21.15
CA ASP A 168 13.80 -12.81 21.28
C ASP A 168 12.97 -12.12 20.17
N GLY A 169 13.60 -11.33 19.30
CA GLY A 169 12.97 -10.72 18.11
C GLY A 169 12.69 -9.23 18.22
N MET A 170 13.23 -8.55 19.24
CA MET A 170 13.03 -7.14 19.60
C MET A 170 11.58 -6.79 19.98
N GLY A 171 10.58 -7.20 19.19
CA GLY A 171 9.17 -6.90 19.42
C GLY A 171 8.76 -5.53 18.88
N PHE A 172 9.37 -5.11 17.75
CA PHE A 172 9.03 -3.88 17.04
C PHE A 172 7.57 -3.80 16.58
N TYR A 173 6.88 -4.94 16.50
CA TYR A 173 5.43 -5.02 16.39
C TYR A 173 4.85 -6.02 17.40
N ARG A 174 3.59 -5.79 17.79
CA ARG A 174 2.76 -6.74 18.54
C ARG A 174 1.39 -6.82 17.89
N ASP A 175 0.91 -8.03 17.66
CA ASP A 175 -0.44 -8.25 17.13
C ASP A 175 -1.51 -8.24 18.24
N ALA A 176 -2.78 -8.35 17.83
CA ALA A 176 -3.93 -8.40 18.73
C ALA A 176 -3.91 -9.57 19.73
N ALA A 177 -3.18 -10.66 19.42
CA ALA A 177 -2.96 -11.80 20.32
C ALA A 177 -1.75 -11.58 21.26
N GLY A 178 -1.20 -10.37 21.31
CA GLY A 178 -0.07 -9.99 22.17
C GLY A 178 1.30 -10.53 21.74
N ARG A 179 1.36 -11.30 20.64
CA ARG A 179 2.58 -11.99 20.17
C ARG A 179 3.59 -10.94 19.70
N LYS A 180 4.85 -11.12 20.07
CA LYS A 180 5.96 -10.24 19.66
C LYS A 180 6.43 -10.61 18.26
N TRP A 181 6.61 -9.62 17.40
CA TRP A 181 7.11 -9.80 16.04
C TRP A 181 8.31 -8.91 15.75
N GLY A 182 9.26 -9.46 14.98
CA GLY A 182 10.19 -8.66 14.18
C GLY A 182 9.46 -8.11 12.95
N LEU A 183 9.92 -6.97 12.43
CA LEU A 183 9.40 -6.37 11.22
C LEU A 183 9.63 -7.29 10.01
N ASP A 184 10.79 -7.97 9.97
CA ASP A 184 11.17 -8.87 8.86
C ASP A 184 10.15 -10.01 8.67
N THR A 185 9.83 -10.67 9.78
CA THR A 185 9.09 -11.92 9.83
C THR A 185 7.58 -11.65 9.76
N TYR A 186 7.10 -10.53 10.31
CA TYR A 186 5.72 -10.10 10.13
C TYR A 186 5.46 -9.66 8.69
N ALA A 187 6.37 -8.86 8.10
CA ALA A 187 6.25 -8.44 6.71
C ALA A 187 6.28 -9.64 5.74
N GLU A 188 7.19 -10.62 5.92
CA GLU A 188 7.22 -11.86 5.12
C GLU A 188 5.91 -12.64 5.23
N MET A 189 5.38 -12.81 6.45
CA MET A 189 4.10 -13.50 6.65
C MET A 189 2.95 -12.78 5.94
N ALA A 190 2.85 -11.47 6.14
CA ALA A 190 1.69 -10.68 5.71
C ALA A 190 1.68 -10.49 4.18
N ILE A 191 2.83 -10.17 3.55
CA ILE A 191 2.89 -10.11 2.08
C ILE A 191 2.61 -11.48 1.44
N ARG A 192 3.12 -12.57 2.02
CA ARG A 192 2.91 -13.92 1.48
C ARG A 192 1.47 -14.38 1.62
N HIS A 193 0.78 -13.95 2.69
CA HIS A 193 -0.64 -14.19 2.84
C HIS A 193 -1.44 -13.40 1.78
N ALA A 194 -1.19 -12.10 1.65
CA ALA A 194 -1.86 -11.23 0.69
C ALA A 194 -1.64 -11.66 -0.77
N THR A 195 -0.43 -12.06 -1.18
CA THR A 195 -0.19 -12.59 -2.53
C THR A 195 -0.90 -13.92 -2.76
N ASN A 196 -0.83 -14.84 -1.79
CA ASN A 196 -1.53 -16.12 -1.87
C ASN A 196 -3.05 -15.94 -1.97
N GLN A 197 -3.62 -14.99 -1.22
CA GLN A 197 -5.03 -14.62 -1.29
C GLN A 197 -5.37 -14.01 -2.66
N ALA A 198 -4.60 -13.04 -3.13
CA ALA A 198 -4.82 -12.37 -4.42
C ALA A 198 -4.82 -13.34 -5.61
N MET A 199 -3.86 -14.26 -5.68
CA MET A 199 -3.88 -15.31 -6.71
C MET A 199 -5.14 -16.18 -6.61
N ARG A 200 -5.51 -16.65 -5.40
CA ARG A 200 -6.69 -17.50 -5.26
C ARG A 200 -7.96 -16.77 -5.66
N VAL A 201 -8.13 -15.49 -5.31
CA VAL A 201 -9.31 -14.72 -5.69
C VAL A 201 -9.35 -14.51 -7.21
N GLY A 202 -8.25 -14.11 -7.85
CA GLY A 202 -8.20 -14.00 -9.31
C GLY A 202 -8.47 -15.33 -10.03
N HIS A 203 -7.98 -16.44 -9.48
CA HIS A 203 -8.22 -17.79 -10.00
C HIS A 203 -9.70 -18.21 -9.84
N THR A 204 -10.26 -18.06 -8.64
CA THR A 204 -11.68 -18.28 -8.32
C THR A 204 -12.60 -17.46 -9.21
N GLU A 205 -12.35 -16.15 -9.36
CA GLU A 205 -13.22 -15.27 -10.14
C GLU A 205 -13.19 -15.61 -11.63
N THR A 206 -12.02 -15.95 -12.19
CA THR A 206 -11.91 -16.47 -13.56
C THR A 206 -12.72 -17.76 -13.72
N TYR A 207 -12.65 -18.70 -12.77
CA TYR A 207 -13.48 -19.91 -12.81
C TYR A 207 -14.98 -19.61 -12.78
N LEU A 208 -15.43 -18.70 -11.93
CA LEU A 208 -16.84 -18.31 -11.85
C LEU A 208 -17.34 -17.60 -13.12
N GLN A 209 -16.50 -16.79 -13.77
CA GLN A 209 -16.81 -16.17 -15.07
C GLN A 209 -17.00 -17.20 -16.18
N HIS A 210 -16.32 -18.36 -16.10
CA HIS A 210 -16.46 -19.49 -17.01
C HIS A 210 -17.47 -20.56 -16.50
N GLY A 211 -18.29 -20.22 -15.50
CA GLY A 211 -19.34 -21.11 -14.97
C GLY A 211 -18.85 -22.27 -14.08
N ILE A 212 -17.57 -22.33 -13.77
CA ILE A 212 -16.95 -23.38 -12.94
C ILE A 212 -17.15 -23.04 -11.47
N ASP A 213 -18.09 -23.72 -10.81
CA ASP A 213 -18.28 -23.63 -9.35
C ASP A 213 -17.52 -24.71 -8.57
N LEU A 214 -17.28 -25.88 -9.18
CA LEU A 214 -16.64 -27.00 -8.51
C LEU A 214 -15.13 -27.01 -8.74
N VAL A 215 -14.38 -27.14 -7.65
CA VAL A 215 -12.92 -27.21 -7.66
C VAL A 215 -12.42 -28.36 -6.79
N VAL A 216 -11.24 -28.87 -7.10
CA VAL A 216 -10.52 -29.85 -6.28
C VAL A 216 -9.35 -29.17 -5.60
N ILE A 217 -9.16 -29.40 -4.30
CA ILE A 217 -8.01 -28.86 -3.55
C ILE A 217 -6.75 -29.67 -3.88
N SER A 218 -5.64 -28.97 -4.11
CA SER A 218 -4.30 -29.54 -4.32
C SER A 218 -3.83 -30.43 -3.17
N SER A 219 -2.97 -31.41 -3.43
CA SER A 219 -2.25 -32.16 -2.38
C SER A 219 -0.75 -31.90 -2.41
N HIS A 220 -0.07 -31.89 -1.25
CA HIS A 220 1.39 -31.79 -1.21
C HIS A 220 2.04 -32.49 -0.01
N LYS A 221 3.30 -32.94 -0.14
CA LYS A 221 4.11 -33.51 0.97
C LYS A 221 4.06 -32.58 2.21
N ASN A 222 3.84 -33.16 3.39
CA ASN A 222 3.78 -32.50 4.70
C ASN A 222 2.70 -31.38 4.79
N PRO A 223 1.39 -31.70 4.61
CA PRO A 223 0.30 -30.73 4.71
C PRO A 223 0.10 -30.23 6.15
N ALA A 224 -0.52 -29.06 6.31
CA ALA A 224 -0.93 -28.61 7.63
C ALA A 224 -2.15 -29.42 8.13
N PRO A 225 -2.28 -29.74 9.43
CA PRO A 225 -3.38 -30.53 9.97
C PRO A 225 -4.77 -30.01 9.59
N GLN A 226 -4.94 -28.68 9.59
CA GLN A 226 -6.17 -27.98 9.20
C GLN A 226 -6.45 -27.96 7.68
N CYS A 227 -5.47 -28.30 6.83
CA CYS A 227 -5.66 -28.41 5.38
C CYS A 227 -5.82 -29.85 4.91
N ALA A 228 -5.18 -30.82 5.58
CA ALA A 228 -5.17 -32.23 5.19
C ALA A 228 -6.57 -32.82 4.92
N PRO A 229 -7.64 -32.53 5.71
CA PRO A 229 -8.99 -33.05 5.47
C PRO A 229 -9.63 -32.63 4.15
N TYR A 230 -9.09 -31.61 3.47
CA TYR A 230 -9.60 -31.07 2.22
C TYR A 230 -8.79 -31.49 0.99
N GLU A 231 -7.58 -32.03 1.15
CA GLU A 231 -6.75 -32.43 0.00
C GLU A 231 -7.47 -33.43 -0.91
N ARG A 232 -7.46 -33.15 -2.21
CA ARG A 232 -8.13 -33.94 -3.27
C ARG A 232 -9.64 -34.11 -3.07
N LYS A 233 -10.28 -33.30 -2.23
CA LYS A 233 -11.74 -33.24 -2.08
C LYS A 233 -12.33 -32.15 -2.98
N VAL A 234 -13.56 -32.38 -3.42
CA VAL A 234 -14.34 -31.42 -4.22
C VAL A 234 -14.96 -30.38 -3.29
N ILE A 235 -14.87 -29.12 -3.68
CA ILE A 235 -15.34 -27.94 -2.95
C ILE A 235 -16.16 -27.07 -3.91
N SER A 236 -17.31 -26.55 -3.44
CA SER A 236 -18.10 -25.54 -4.16
C SER A 236 -17.60 -24.14 -3.82
N LEU A 237 -17.31 -23.32 -4.84
CA LEU A 237 -16.80 -21.96 -4.68
C LEU A 237 -17.86 -21.01 -4.12
N THR A 238 -19.07 -21.03 -4.68
CA THR A 238 -20.19 -20.15 -4.29
C THR A 238 -21.08 -20.73 -3.20
N GLY A 239 -21.01 -22.03 -2.96
CA GLY A 239 -21.98 -22.77 -2.14
C GLY A 239 -23.22 -23.22 -2.91
N LYS A 240 -23.27 -23.06 -4.25
CA LYS A 240 -24.30 -23.62 -5.13
C LYS A 240 -24.51 -25.12 -4.91
N PHE A 241 -23.44 -25.85 -4.58
CA PHE A 241 -23.50 -27.23 -4.11
C PHE A 241 -23.04 -27.28 -2.64
N PRO A 242 -23.94 -27.40 -1.65
CA PRO A 242 -23.57 -27.54 -0.25
C PRO A 242 -22.85 -28.87 0.01
N ALA A 243 -22.31 -29.09 1.22
CA ALA A 243 -21.69 -30.36 1.57
C ALA A 243 -22.68 -31.53 1.42
N GLY A 244 -22.28 -32.60 0.72
CA GLY A 244 -23.12 -33.77 0.44
C GLY A 244 -22.89 -34.35 -0.95
N THR A 245 -23.68 -35.36 -1.29
CA THR A 245 -23.65 -36.07 -2.58
C THR A 245 -24.64 -35.43 -3.55
N HIS A 246 -24.16 -35.00 -4.72
CA HIS A 246 -24.97 -34.32 -5.76
C HIS A 246 -24.93 -35.08 -7.07
N ARG A 247 -26.04 -35.10 -7.81
CA ARG A 247 -26.07 -35.54 -9.21
C ARG A 247 -25.83 -34.34 -10.14
N ILE A 248 -24.80 -34.41 -10.96
CA ILE A 248 -24.36 -33.32 -11.85
C ILE A 248 -24.12 -33.90 -13.24
N GLY A 249 -25.09 -33.69 -14.13
CA GLY A 249 -25.23 -34.48 -15.35
C GLY A 249 -25.45 -35.95 -15.01
N ASP A 250 -24.66 -36.84 -15.60
CA ASP A 250 -24.68 -38.27 -15.33
C ASP A 250 -23.73 -38.72 -14.20
N ASN A 251 -22.98 -37.78 -13.61
CA ASN A 251 -22.03 -38.07 -12.56
C ASN A 251 -22.63 -37.87 -11.17
N ILE A 252 -22.21 -38.70 -10.22
CA ILE A 252 -22.42 -38.50 -8.78
C ILE A 252 -21.15 -37.85 -8.22
N VAL A 253 -21.29 -36.75 -7.49
CA VAL A 253 -20.18 -35.94 -6.99
C VAL A 253 -20.36 -35.68 -5.49
N ASP A 254 -19.39 -36.14 -4.69
CA ASP A 254 -19.33 -35.86 -3.25
C ASP A 254 -18.61 -34.54 -2.98
N VAL A 255 -19.38 -33.50 -2.68
CA VAL A 255 -18.87 -32.18 -2.29
C VAL A 255 -18.59 -32.18 -0.79
N LYS A 256 -17.34 -31.93 -0.42
CA LYS A 256 -16.87 -32.03 0.98
C LYS A 256 -17.29 -30.84 1.84
N ALA A 257 -17.28 -29.64 1.26
CA ALA A 257 -17.64 -28.37 1.90
C ALA A 257 -17.82 -27.27 0.84
N THR A 258 -18.37 -26.13 1.25
CA THR A 258 -18.19 -24.88 0.49
C THR A 258 -16.80 -24.30 0.75
N MET A 259 -16.29 -23.45 -0.15
CA MET A 259 -15.00 -22.79 0.02
C MET A 259 -14.97 -21.94 1.30
N ARG A 260 -16.08 -21.25 1.59
CA ARG A 260 -16.29 -20.46 2.80
C ARG A 260 -16.14 -21.30 4.07
N ASP A 261 -16.78 -22.46 4.13
CA ASP A 261 -16.76 -23.31 5.33
C ASP A 261 -15.40 -24.01 5.52
N ALA A 262 -14.73 -24.36 4.41
CA ALA A 262 -13.38 -24.91 4.42
C ALA A 262 -12.36 -23.86 4.91
N GLU A 263 -12.42 -22.62 4.40
CA GLU A 263 -11.55 -21.53 4.86
C GLU A 263 -11.84 -21.14 6.33
N ALA A 264 -13.11 -21.11 6.75
CA ALA A 264 -13.48 -20.89 8.15
C ALA A 264 -12.94 -21.99 9.09
N SER A 265 -12.81 -23.22 8.58
CA SER A 265 -12.24 -24.37 9.27
C SER A 265 -10.71 -24.47 9.16
N GLY A 266 -10.05 -23.50 8.50
CA GLY A 266 -8.59 -23.33 8.47
C GLY A 266 -7.89 -23.65 7.15
N LEU A 267 -8.63 -24.01 6.08
CA LEU A 267 -8.06 -24.05 4.74
C LEU A 267 -7.50 -22.66 4.37
N HIS A 268 -6.45 -22.61 3.55
CA HIS A 268 -5.81 -21.37 3.08
C HIS A 268 -5.27 -20.39 4.15
N HIS A 269 -5.06 -20.86 5.38
CA HIS A 269 -4.45 -20.11 6.48
C HIS A 269 -3.12 -19.38 6.12
N PRO A 270 -2.62 -18.44 6.95
CA PRO A 270 -1.34 -17.80 6.73
C PRO A 270 -0.18 -18.79 6.53
N ASN A 271 0.63 -18.59 5.49
CA ASN A 271 1.69 -19.51 4.99
C ASN A 271 1.22 -20.87 4.45
N CYS A 272 -0.08 -21.09 4.23
CA CYS A 272 -0.59 -22.23 3.46
C CYS A 272 -0.01 -22.24 2.03
N ARG A 273 0.08 -23.43 1.41
CA ARG A 273 0.49 -23.61 0.00
C ARG A 273 -0.60 -24.26 -0.85
N HIS A 274 -1.71 -24.67 -0.22
CA HIS A 274 -2.87 -25.19 -0.91
C HIS A 274 -3.48 -24.15 -1.83
N HIS A 275 -4.03 -24.67 -2.90
CA HIS A 275 -4.77 -23.98 -3.93
C HIS A 275 -5.82 -24.96 -4.45
N HIS A 276 -6.59 -24.52 -5.43
CA HIS A 276 -7.65 -25.31 -6.04
C HIS A 276 -7.51 -25.28 -7.56
N SER A 277 -7.90 -26.35 -8.24
CA SER A 277 -8.00 -26.44 -9.70
C SER A 277 -9.40 -26.89 -10.10
N ALA A 278 -9.80 -26.66 -11.34
CA ALA A 278 -11.15 -26.98 -11.82
C ALA A 278 -11.49 -28.48 -11.63
N TYR A 279 -12.70 -28.75 -11.14
CA TYR A 279 -13.25 -30.10 -11.08
C TYR A 279 -14.33 -30.27 -12.14
N ILE A 280 -14.04 -31.08 -13.16
CA ILE A 280 -15.03 -31.53 -14.13
C ILE A 280 -15.47 -32.95 -13.75
N PRO A 281 -16.76 -33.18 -13.44
CA PRO A 281 -17.29 -34.50 -13.15
C PRO A 281 -16.99 -35.50 -14.27
N GLY A 282 -16.54 -36.70 -13.91
CA GLY A 282 -16.14 -37.75 -14.86
C GLY A 282 -14.76 -37.58 -15.52
N TYR A 283 -14.14 -36.40 -15.43
CA TYR A 283 -12.83 -36.11 -16.04
C TYR A 283 -11.71 -35.89 -15.01
N THR A 284 -11.98 -35.13 -13.94
CA THR A 284 -10.94 -34.78 -12.95
C THR A 284 -10.65 -35.94 -12.01
N ASN A 285 -9.44 -36.52 -12.11
CA ASN A 285 -8.96 -37.56 -11.20
C ASN A 285 -8.79 -37.02 -9.75
N LEU A 286 -9.42 -37.69 -8.77
CA LEU A 286 -9.37 -37.37 -7.33
C LEU A 286 -8.42 -38.26 -6.51
N GLN A 287 -7.72 -39.23 -7.12
CA GLN A 287 -6.82 -40.13 -6.39
C GLN A 287 -5.70 -39.36 -5.66
N PRO A 288 -5.32 -39.74 -4.42
CA PRO A 288 -4.21 -39.11 -3.71
C PRO A 288 -2.90 -39.21 -4.50
N VAL A 289 -2.18 -38.10 -4.63
CA VAL A 289 -0.85 -38.08 -5.28
C VAL A 289 0.25 -38.52 -4.31
N THR A 290 -0.02 -38.42 -3.01
CA THR A 290 0.86 -38.85 -1.91
C THR A 290 0.04 -39.60 -0.86
N PRO A 291 0.64 -40.58 -0.14
CA PRO A 291 0.00 -41.20 1.02
C PRO A 291 -0.38 -40.17 2.09
N PRO A 292 -1.44 -40.42 2.89
CA PRO A 292 -1.79 -39.57 4.03
C PRO A 292 -0.64 -39.46 5.05
N ASP A 293 -0.40 -38.25 5.55
CA ASP A 293 0.49 -37.95 6.69
C ASP A 293 -0.39 -37.89 7.95
N ASP A 294 -1.00 -39.02 8.34
CA ASP A 294 -2.12 -39.09 9.30
C ASP A 294 -1.76 -38.60 10.71
N ASP A 295 -0.53 -38.84 11.17
CA ASP A 295 -0.03 -38.30 12.43
C ASP A 295 0.57 -36.88 12.27
N HIS A 296 0.69 -36.40 11.03
CA HIS A 296 1.36 -35.17 10.64
C HIS A 296 2.87 -35.11 11.02
N ALA A 297 3.58 -36.24 11.06
CA ALA A 297 5.03 -36.32 11.28
C ALA A 297 5.82 -35.42 10.32
N GLY A 298 5.48 -35.45 9.04
CA GLY A 298 6.12 -34.62 8.02
C GLY A 298 5.96 -33.12 8.30
N TYR A 299 4.76 -32.72 8.71
CA TYR A 299 4.48 -31.35 9.14
C TYR A 299 5.24 -30.96 10.43
N LYS A 300 5.23 -31.82 11.45
CA LYS A 300 5.97 -31.62 12.72
C LYS A 300 7.47 -31.42 12.44
N ALA A 301 8.08 -32.27 11.61
CA ALA A 301 9.47 -32.13 11.17
C ALA A 301 9.70 -30.81 10.42
N THR A 302 8.78 -30.40 9.55
CA THR A 302 8.83 -29.10 8.86
C THR A 302 8.75 -27.91 9.83
N GLN A 303 7.99 -28.00 10.93
CA GLN A 303 7.95 -26.95 11.96
C GLN A 303 9.24 -26.88 12.77
N LYS A 304 9.88 -28.03 13.05
CA LYS A 304 11.18 -28.11 13.73
C LYS A 304 12.31 -27.54 12.86
N GLN A 305 12.32 -27.79 11.55
CA GLN A 305 13.19 -27.08 10.59
C GLN A 305 13.01 -25.56 10.72
N ARG A 306 11.76 -25.06 10.65
CA ARG A 306 11.46 -23.62 10.79
C ARG A 306 11.90 -23.06 12.15
N TYR A 307 11.87 -23.85 13.23
CA TYR A 307 12.42 -23.44 14.52
C TYR A 307 13.94 -23.20 14.43
N TYR A 308 14.71 -24.12 13.85
CA TYR A 308 16.15 -23.92 13.68
C TYR A 308 16.47 -22.74 12.75
N GLU A 309 15.74 -22.55 11.65
CA GLU A 309 15.83 -21.37 10.79
C GLU A 309 15.64 -20.06 11.59
N ARG A 310 14.62 -20.00 12.47
CA ARG A 310 14.40 -18.85 13.38
C ARG A 310 15.54 -18.67 14.37
N GLN A 311 16.11 -19.74 14.93
CA GLN A 311 17.23 -19.65 15.87
C GLN A 311 18.54 -19.18 15.21
N ILE A 312 18.75 -19.50 13.93
CA ILE A 312 19.87 -18.98 13.13
C ILE A 312 19.68 -17.47 12.92
N ARG A 313 18.50 -17.01 12.49
CA ARG A 313 18.22 -15.56 12.36
C ARG A 313 18.35 -14.83 13.69
N ALA A 314 17.86 -15.40 14.79
CA ALA A 314 18.02 -14.85 16.14
C ALA A 314 19.50 -14.72 16.55
N SER A 315 20.35 -15.70 16.19
CA SER A 315 21.80 -15.62 16.45
C SER A 315 22.46 -14.50 15.64
N LYS A 316 22.05 -14.29 14.38
CA LYS A 316 22.54 -13.17 13.55
C LYS A 316 22.03 -11.80 14.02
N ARG A 317 20.82 -11.73 14.60
CA ARG A 317 20.35 -10.52 15.30
C ARG A 317 21.20 -10.22 16.55
N MET A 318 21.57 -11.23 17.32
CA MET A 318 22.51 -11.06 18.44
C MET A 318 23.88 -10.54 17.95
N GLU A 319 24.39 -11.04 16.81
CA GLU A 319 25.64 -10.53 16.22
C GLU A 319 25.52 -9.05 15.79
N ALA A 320 24.39 -8.64 15.22
CA ALA A 320 24.12 -7.24 14.87
C ALA A 320 23.96 -6.32 16.09
N ALA A 321 23.42 -6.84 17.19
CA ALA A 321 23.25 -6.14 18.46
C ALA A 321 24.52 -6.11 19.33
N ALA A 322 25.51 -6.97 19.05
CA ALA A 322 26.70 -7.08 19.86
C ALA A 322 27.55 -5.79 19.85
N ILE A 323 27.94 -5.35 21.04
CA ILE A 323 28.81 -4.18 21.24
C ILE A 323 30.30 -4.57 21.28
N ASN A 324 30.60 -5.78 21.78
CA ASN A 324 31.97 -6.25 21.99
C ASN A 324 32.28 -7.55 21.21
N ASP A 325 33.57 -7.82 21.03
CA ASP A 325 34.08 -9.00 20.30
C ASP A 325 33.68 -10.35 20.91
N LYS A 326 33.50 -10.41 22.24
CA LYS A 326 33.11 -11.62 22.97
C LYS A 326 31.69 -12.04 22.59
N ASP A 327 30.77 -11.08 22.53
CA ASP A 327 29.37 -11.30 22.13
C ASP A 327 29.24 -11.60 20.63
N ILE A 328 30.04 -10.94 19.77
CA ILE A 328 30.15 -11.28 18.35
C ILE A 328 30.58 -12.75 18.17
N LYS A 329 31.63 -13.18 18.89
CA LYS A 329 32.11 -14.58 18.86
C LYS A 329 31.05 -15.55 19.38
N ALA A 330 30.34 -15.22 20.46
CA ALA A 330 29.26 -16.05 21.01
C ALA A 330 28.07 -16.18 20.04
N ALA A 331 27.65 -15.08 19.41
CA ALA A 331 26.57 -15.07 18.41
C ALA A 331 26.93 -15.87 17.14
N ARG A 332 28.17 -15.76 16.66
CA ARG A 332 28.71 -16.58 15.56
C ARG A 332 28.76 -18.07 15.91
N GLN A 333 29.20 -18.40 17.13
CA GLN A 333 29.23 -19.80 17.57
C GLN A 333 27.81 -20.39 17.66
N ARG A 334 26.87 -19.64 18.25
CA ARG A 334 25.44 -20.01 18.30
C ARG A 334 24.86 -20.23 16.90
N THR A 335 25.21 -19.37 15.94
CA THR A 335 24.84 -19.53 14.52
C THR A 335 25.32 -20.87 13.96
N ARG A 336 26.60 -21.22 14.16
CA ARG A 336 27.17 -22.50 13.72
C ARG A 336 26.47 -23.70 14.37
N THR A 337 26.21 -23.65 15.68
CA THR A 337 25.51 -24.71 16.43
C THR A 337 24.12 -24.98 15.85
N TYR A 338 23.32 -23.95 15.57
CA TYR A 338 21.99 -24.15 14.98
C TYR A 338 22.05 -24.51 13.49
N GLN A 339 23.08 -24.10 12.75
CA GLN A 339 23.30 -24.56 11.37
C GLN A 339 23.71 -26.04 11.28
N ALA A 340 24.40 -26.57 12.30
CA ALA A 340 24.62 -28.01 12.44
C ALA A 340 23.29 -28.72 12.69
N LYS A 341 22.58 -28.38 13.79
CA LYS A 341 21.26 -28.95 14.12
C LYS A 341 20.24 -28.90 12.98
N LEU A 342 20.24 -27.82 12.19
CA LEU A 342 19.41 -27.70 10.99
C LEU A 342 19.82 -28.69 9.89
N ARG A 343 21.12 -28.91 9.66
CA ARG A 343 21.63 -29.86 8.66
C ARG A 343 21.26 -31.29 9.03
N ASP A 344 21.47 -31.63 10.31
CA ASP A 344 21.29 -32.99 10.82
C ASP A 344 19.78 -33.35 10.77
N HIS A 345 18.91 -32.47 11.27
CA HIS A 345 17.45 -32.57 11.16
C HIS A 345 16.93 -32.65 9.71
N ILE A 346 17.61 -31.98 8.77
CA ILE A 346 17.24 -32.01 7.35
C ILE A 346 17.57 -33.37 6.71
N ALA A 347 18.70 -33.97 7.09
CA ALA A 347 19.09 -35.29 6.61
C ALA A 347 18.21 -36.39 7.22
N GLU A 348 17.88 -36.28 8.51
CA GLU A 348 17.01 -37.21 9.24
C GLU A 348 15.59 -37.33 8.64
N HIS A 349 15.05 -36.23 8.11
CA HIS A 349 13.64 -36.15 7.69
C HIS A 349 13.41 -35.88 6.18
N ASP A 350 14.45 -35.97 5.34
CA ASP A 350 14.37 -35.67 3.90
C ASP A 350 13.65 -34.33 3.60
N LEU A 351 14.20 -33.25 4.16
CA LEU A 351 13.62 -31.89 4.07
C LEU A 351 14.48 -30.93 3.24
N PRO A 352 13.89 -30.09 2.36
CA PRO A 352 14.65 -29.19 1.52
C PRO A 352 15.28 -28.04 2.33
N ARG A 353 16.62 -27.89 2.26
CA ARG A 353 17.34 -26.78 2.91
C ARG A 353 17.10 -25.45 2.22
N ARG A 354 16.46 -24.51 2.94
CA ARG A 354 16.10 -23.18 2.42
C ARG A 354 17.06 -22.10 2.93
N ARG A 355 18.27 -22.02 2.37
CA ARG A 355 19.33 -21.08 2.81
C ARG A 355 18.86 -19.61 2.93
N HIS A 356 17.93 -19.16 2.09
CA HIS A 356 17.36 -17.80 2.17
C HIS A 356 16.64 -17.52 3.51
N ARG A 357 16.10 -18.56 4.19
CA ARG A 357 15.45 -18.46 5.50
C ARG A 357 16.43 -18.39 6.67
N GLU A 358 17.68 -18.75 6.43
CA GLU A 358 18.77 -18.66 7.42
C GLU A 358 19.41 -17.26 7.46
N GLN A 359 19.14 -16.38 6.50
CA GLN A 359 19.82 -15.09 6.38
C GLN A 359 19.06 -13.96 7.10
N MET A 360 19.83 -13.06 7.69
CA MET A 360 19.41 -11.65 7.76
C MET A 360 19.57 -11.11 6.34
N ARG A 361 18.53 -10.49 5.77
CA ARG A 361 18.59 -9.92 4.41
C ARG A 361 19.37 -8.60 4.43
N THR A 362 20.69 -8.72 4.50
CA THR A 362 21.66 -7.63 4.40
C THR A 362 21.89 -7.23 2.93
N PRO A 363 22.46 -6.04 2.65
CA PRO A 363 22.60 -5.55 1.28
C PRO A 363 23.48 -6.46 0.42
N LYS A 364 22.99 -6.82 -0.77
CA LYS A 364 23.89 -7.06 -1.91
C LYS A 364 24.14 -5.71 -2.57
N HIS A 365 25.41 -5.36 -2.79
CA HIS A 365 25.73 -4.38 -3.82
C HIS A 365 25.21 -4.90 -5.17
N PRO A 366 24.61 -4.06 -6.03
CA PRO A 366 24.20 -4.46 -7.37
C PRO A 366 25.45 -4.60 -8.26
N THR A 367 25.97 -5.82 -8.40
CA THR A 367 26.98 -6.13 -9.42
C THR A 367 26.30 -6.28 -10.79
N PRO A 368 26.77 -5.60 -11.85
CA PRO A 368 26.23 -5.75 -13.20
C PRO A 368 26.91 -6.91 -13.94
N ARG A 369 26.16 -7.97 -14.24
CA ARG A 369 26.40 -9.05 -15.23
C ARG A 369 25.17 -9.99 -15.17
N GLY A 370 24.48 -10.36 -16.24
CA GLY A 370 24.48 -9.92 -17.65
C GLY A 370 23.37 -10.66 -18.42
N GLY A 371 22.99 -10.15 -19.60
CA GLY A 371 22.26 -10.87 -20.67
C GLY A 371 21.01 -11.71 -20.32
N GLY A 372 19.82 -11.12 -20.45
CA GLY A 372 18.55 -11.88 -20.43
C GLY A 372 17.33 -10.98 -20.70
N THR A 373 16.72 -11.13 -21.87
CA THR A 373 15.61 -10.30 -22.37
C THR A 373 14.38 -10.42 -21.47
N SER A 374 13.94 -9.34 -20.82
CA SER A 374 12.79 -9.36 -19.91
C SER A 374 12.11 -8.00 -19.75
N LEU A 375 10.77 -8.00 -19.86
CA LEU A 375 9.87 -6.87 -19.59
C LEU A 375 9.93 -6.44 -18.12
N THR A 376 10.94 -5.65 -17.74
CA THR A 376 11.11 -5.15 -16.38
C THR A 376 11.63 -3.70 -16.36
N GLN A 377 10.71 -2.73 -16.25
CA GLN A 377 11.10 -1.38 -15.85
C GLN A 377 11.50 -1.44 -14.36
N ARG A 378 12.82 -1.41 -14.09
CA ARG A 378 13.38 -1.53 -12.74
C ARG A 378 12.90 -0.36 -11.88
N LEU A 379 12.35 -0.66 -10.71
CA LEU A 379 12.15 0.33 -9.64
C LEU A 379 13.50 0.62 -8.99
N ASP A 380 13.77 1.88 -8.70
CA ASP A 380 14.99 2.29 -8.00
C ASP A 380 15.06 1.69 -6.59
N PRO A 381 16.24 1.25 -6.12
CA PRO A 381 16.39 0.68 -4.79
C PRO A 381 16.14 1.73 -3.70
N VAL A 382 15.42 1.34 -2.65
CA VAL A 382 15.18 2.19 -1.48
C VAL A 382 16.52 2.59 -0.83
N THR A 383 16.87 3.87 -0.98
CA THR A 383 18.03 4.50 -0.33
C THR A 383 17.70 4.77 1.14
N ILE A 384 18.14 3.89 2.03
CA ILE A 384 18.14 4.13 3.47
C ILE A 384 19.36 5.02 3.77
N PRO A 385 19.24 6.11 4.52
CA PRO A 385 20.38 6.99 4.81
C PRO A 385 21.47 6.26 5.59
N THR A 386 22.65 6.18 4.98
CA THR A 386 23.88 5.61 5.54
C THR A 386 24.28 6.33 6.83
N PRO A 387 24.80 5.64 7.87
CA PRO A 387 25.32 6.31 9.06
C PRO A 387 26.44 7.28 8.71
N ALA A 388 26.34 8.54 9.14
CA ALA A 388 27.47 9.44 9.18
C ALA A 388 28.33 9.10 10.41
N THR A 389 29.65 9.03 10.22
CA THR A 389 30.61 8.85 11.32
C THR A 389 30.48 10.02 12.31
N PRO A 390 30.47 9.79 13.64
CA PRO A 390 30.39 10.89 14.60
C PRO A 390 31.68 11.72 14.54
N VAL A 391 31.56 12.98 14.16
CA VAL A 391 32.63 13.97 14.35
C VAL A 391 32.58 14.44 15.80
N ALA A 392 33.72 14.38 16.49
CA ALA A 392 33.80 14.79 17.89
C ALA A 392 33.46 16.28 18.07
N PRO A 393 32.76 16.68 19.15
CA PRO A 393 32.41 18.08 19.38
C PRO A 393 33.63 18.87 19.83
N THR A 394 34.01 19.90 19.07
CA THR A 394 34.94 20.93 19.51
C THR A 394 34.23 22.02 20.32
N PRO A 395 34.86 22.58 21.37
CA PRO A 395 34.23 23.55 22.25
C PRO A 395 34.08 24.93 21.58
N VAL A 396 33.08 25.69 22.03
CA VAL A 396 32.75 27.03 21.50
C VAL A 396 33.22 28.10 22.48
N GLU A 397 34.04 29.05 22.00
CA GLU A 397 34.26 30.37 22.62
C GLU A 397 34.61 31.43 21.53
N PRO A 398 34.51 32.75 21.81
CA PRO A 398 33.82 33.64 20.88
C PRO A 398 34.63 34.80 20.24
N ARG A 399 34.08 35.33 19.13
CA ARG A 399 34.49 36.56 18.39
C ARG A 399 35.84 36.42 17.64
N ARG A 400 36.18 37.21 16.60
CA ARG A 400 35.69 38.51 16.06
C ARG A 400 35.91 38.60 14.52
N ARG A 401 35.44 39.68 13.87
CA ARG A 401 35.50 39.92 12.41
C ARG A 401 36.94 40.02 11.84
N GLY A 402 37.17 39.49 10.62
CA GLY A 402 38.34 39.78 9.79
C GLY A 402 38.21 39.26 8.33
N ARG A 403 38.54 40.11 7.33
CA ARG A 403 38.77 39.75 5.90
C ARG A 403 40.10 38.97 5.80
N ARG A 404 40.51 38.21 4.76
CA ARG A 404 40.12 37.89 3.37
C ARG A 404 40.88 36.55 3.04
N ALA A 405 40.72 35.77 1.98
CA ALA A 405 39.85 35.71 0.80
C ALA A 405 39.84 34.24 0.27
N GLY A 406 38.94 33.86 -0.65
CA GLY A 406 39.05 32.58 -1.37
C GLY A 406 37.80 32.18 -2.16
N GLN A 407 37.87 32.28 -3.48
CA GLN A 407 36.93 31.74 -4.48
C GLN A 407 35.50 32.33 -4.52
N GLY A 408 35.19 33.01 -5.62
CA GLY A 408 33.84 33.28 -6.14
C GLY A 408 33.92 33.18 -7.67
N GLY A 409 32.93 32.66 -8.39
CA GLY A 409 31.50 32.66 -8.06
C GLY A 409 30.85 33.82 -8.82
N LEU A 410 29.89 33.50 -9.70
CA LEU A 410 29.21 34.47 -10.56
C LEU A 410 28.67 35.64 -9.73
N SER A 411 28.80 36.87 -10.23
CA SER A 411 28.50 38.04 -9.43
C SER A 411 27.00 38.19 -9.18
N VAL A 412 26.64 38.89 -8.11
CA VAL A 412 25.23 39.20 -7.80
C VAL A 412 24.58 39.98 -8.95
N ALA A 413 25.34 40.75 -9.73
CA ALA A 413 24.84 41.46 -10.91
C ALA A 413 24.50 40.50 -12.07
N ASP A 414 25.24 39.40 -12.24
CA ASP A 414 24.97 38.38 -13.26
C ASP A 414 23.73 37.55 -12.88
N ILE A 415 23.57 37.25 -11.58
CA ILE A 415 22.37 36.61 -11.03
C ILE A 415 21.15 37.54 -11.14
N MET A 416 21.31 38.84 -10.93
CA MET A 416 20.22 39.81 -11.09
C MET A 416 19.79 39.92 -12.56
N LYS A 417 20.72 39.99 -13.52
CA LYS A 417 20.39 39.97 -14.96
C LYS A 417 19.65 38.70 -15.41
N GLN A 418 19.89 37.54 -14.79
CA GLN A 418 19.13 36.32 -15.08
C GLN A 418 17.71 36.31 -14.48
N ASN A 419 17.40 37.21 -13.53
CA ASN A 419 16.07 37.36 -12.95
C ASN A 419 15.25 38.52 -13.58
N ASP A 420 15.82 39.28 -14.52
CA ASP A 420 15.14 40.37 -15.25
C ASP A 420 14.35 39.91 -16.49
N ALA A 421 14.21 38.60 -16.70
CA ALA A 421 13.09 38.10 -17.50
C ALA A 421 11.79 38.36 -16.70
N PRO A 422 10.74 38.99 -17.27
CA PRO A 422 9.60 39.44 -16.49
C PRO A 422 8.78 38.26 -15.96
N VAL A 423 9.13 37.82 -14.75
CA VAL A 423 8.21 37.06 -13.89
C VAL A 423 7.08 38.03 -13.56
N ALA A 424 5.93 37.82 -14.19
CA ALA A 424 4.75 38.62 -13.92
C ALA A 424 4.50 38.61 -12.40
N ASN A 425 4.47 39.80 -11.81
CA ASN A 425 4.24 39.99 -10.39
C ASN A 425 2.81 39.53 -10.02
N VAL A 426 2.63 38.23 -9.79
CA VAL A 426 1.50 37.71 -9.00
C VAL A 426 1.79 37.97 -7.53
N VAL A 427 1.90 39.27 -7.22
CA VAL A 427 1.47 39.77 -5.92
C VAL A 427 0.03 39.28 -5.77
N ALA A 428 -0.29 38.70 -4.61
CA ALA A 428 -1.64 38.28 -4.29
C ALA A 428 -2.57 39.50 -4.10
N SER A 429 -2.92 40.14 -5.21
CA SER A 429 -4.21 40.81 -5.37
C SER A 429 -5.32 39.74 -5.24
N LYS A 430 -6.57 40.19 -5.06
CA LYS A 430 -7.72 39.30 -4.82
C LYS A 430 -8.17 38.58 -6.10
N ALA A 431 -7.30 37.77 -6.70
CA ALA A 431 -7.69 36.84 -7.74
C ALA A 431 -8.68 35.83 -7.15
N SER A 432 -9.86 35.76 -7.75
CA SER A 432 -10.92 34.83 -7.37
C SER A 432 -10.48 33.38 -7.57
N VAL A 433 -11.14 32.46 -6.87
CA VAL A 433 -11.01 31.01 -7.07
C VAL A 433 -11.19 30.61 -8.54
N SER A 434 -12.07 31.28 -9.29
CA SER A 434 -12.27 31.02 -10.72
C SER A 434 -11.05 31.44 -11.56
N GLU A 435 -10.46 32.61 -11.28
CA GLU A 435 -9.24 33.08 -11.96
C GLU A 435 -8.03 32.21 -11.59
N CYS A 436 -7.92 31.79 -10.33
CA CYS A 436 -6.88 30.88 -9.86
C CYS A 436 -7.03 29.45 -10.43
N ALA A 437 -8.27 28.98 -10.66
CA ALA A 437 -8.50 27.64 -11.20
C ALA A 437 -8.29 27.57 -12.72
N ASN A 438 -8.55 28.65 -13.45
CA ASN A 438 -8.41 28.76 -14.90
C ASN A 438 -6.93 28.82 -15.31
N ILE A 439 -6.45 27.83 -16.06
CA ILE A 439 -5.07 27.78 -16.56
C ILE A 439 -5.05 27.94 -18.09
N PRO A 440 -4.52 29.06 -18.62
CA PRO A 440 -4.25 29.23 -20.04
C PRO A 440 -3.31 28.13 -20.58
N ASP A 441 -3.53 27.72 -21.82
CA ASP A 441 -2.70 26.76 -22.57
C ASP A 441 -2.44 25.41 -21.87
N LEU A 442 -3.27 25.04 -20.88
CA LEU A 442 -3.15 23.74 -20.22
C LEU A 442 -3.44 22.61 -21.22
N PRO A 443 -2.52 21.63 -21.41
CA PRO A 443 -2.68 20.59 -22.43
C PRO A 443 -3.99 19.80 -22.30
N ALA A 444 -4.55 19.37 -23.43
CA ALA A 444 -5.69 18.45 -23.40
C ALA A 444 -5.28 17.07 -22.85
N PRO A 445 -6.13 16.40 -22.06
CA PRO A 445 -5.85 15.06 -21.59
C PRO A 445 -5.89 14.07 -22.76
N ARG A 446 -4.89 13.20 -22.82
CA ARG A 446 -4.92 12.03 -23.71
C ARG A 446 -5.70 10.92 -23.02
N LEU A 447 -6.99 10.85 -23.33
CA LEU A 447 -7.88 9.78 -22.88
C LEU A 447 -7.84 8.61 -23.86
N LYS A 448 -8.18 7.41 -23.39
CA LYS A 448 -8.40 6.27 -24.27
C LYS A 448 -9.73 6.44 -25.01
N GLU A 449 -9.79 5.98 -26.25
CA GLU A 449 -11.05 5.81 -26.95
C GLU A 449 -11.85 4.69 -26.25
N THR A 450 -12.97 5.04 -25.60
CA THR A 450 -13.86 4.07 -24.94
C THR A 450 -15.32 4.19 -25.40
N THR A 451 -15.62 5.12 -26.29
CA THR A 451 -16.95 5.30 -26.88
C THR A 451 -16.85 5.92 -28.27
N THR A 452 -17.77 5.56 -29.15
CA THR A 452 -17.95 6.18 -30.48
C THR A 452 -19.06 7.22 -30.50
N LYS A 453 -19.77 7.41 -29.38
CA LYS A 453 -20.85 8.40 -29.23
C LYS A 453 -20.28 9.80 -29.02
N THR A 454 -21.05 10.80 -29.46
CA THR A 454 -20.80 12.22 -29.24
C THR A 454 -21.89 12.83 -28.37
N LEU A 455 -21.64 14.02 -27.80
CA LEU A 455 -22.61 14.80 -27.03
C LEU A 455 -23.91 15.09 -27.79
N ALA A 456 -23.85 15.16 -29.13
CA ALA A 456 -25.00 15.35 -29.99
C ALA A 456 -25.87 14.07 -30.10
N SER A 457 -25.25 12.88 -30.01
CA SER A 457 -25.95 11.58 -30.09
C SER A 457 -26.61 11.12 -28.79
N LEU A 458 -26.37 11.82 -27.67
CA LEU A 458 -26.87 11.41 -26.36
C LEU A 458 -28.36 11.75 -26.16
N PRO A 459 -29.15 10.83 -25.57
CA PRO A 459 -30.52 11.13 -25.19
C PRO A 459 -30.57 12.29 -24.17
N LYS A 460 -31.70 12.99 -24.14
CA LYS A 460 -31.93 14.14 -23.26
C LYS A 460 -32.95 13.80 -22.20
N THR A 461 -32.74 14.33 -20.99
CA THR A 461 -33.67 14.21 -19.87
C THR A 461 -34.11 15.59 -19.35
N ALA A 462 -35.37 15.67 -18.94
CA ALA A 462 -35.93 16.82 -18.23
C ALA A 462 -35.55 16.81 -16.73
N ASP A 463 -35.18 15.64 -16.19
CA ASP A 463 -34.93 15.41 -14.77
C ASP A 463 -33.53 15.88 -14.32
N LYS A 464 -33.35 17.20 -14.31
CA LYS A 464 -32.08 17.88 -13.99
C LYS A 464 -31.89 18.16 -12.49
N SER A 465 -32.90 17.88 -11.67
CA SER A 465 -32.88 18.18 -10.24
C SER A 465 -32.02 17.20 -9.45
N TRP A 466 -31.34 17.67 -8.41
CA TRP A 466 -30.57 16.80 -7.51
C TRP A 466 -31.42 15.68 -6.89
N ASN A 467 -32.69 15.93 -6.61
CA ASN A 467 -33.61 14.93 -6.07
C ASN A 467 -33.87 13.78 -7.09
N ALA A 468 -34.02 14.10 -8.37
CA ALA A 468 -34.14 13.08 -9.41
C ALA A 468 -32.82 12.32 -9.61
N ILE A 469 -31.69 13.04 -9.66
CA ILE A 469 -30.36 12.45 -9.83
C ILE A 469 -30.00 11.53 -8.64
N THR A 470 -30.35 11.90 -7.41
CA THR A 470 -30.18 11.04 -6.21
C THR A 470 -30.96 9.74 -6.34
N LYS A 471 -32.19 9.80 -6.87
CA LYS A 471 -33.01 8.60 -7.11
C LYS A 471 -32.42 7.71 -8.20
N GLN A 472 -31.89 8.29 -9.27
CA GLN A 472 -31.23 7.56 -10.36
C GLN A 472 -29.91 6.91 -9.92
N ALA A 473 -29.12 7.59 -9.08
CA ALA A 473 -27.81 7.10 -8.63
C ALA A 473 -27.87 5.97 -7.56
N ASN A 474 -29.07 5.52 -7.16
CA ASN A 474 -29.33 4.46 -6.17
C ASN A 474 -28.88 3.05 -6.65
N GLY A 475 -27.57 2.86 -6.85
CA GLY A 475 -26.95 1.62 -7.33
C GLY A 475 -25.51 1.78 -7.79
N GLU A 476 -25.03 3.01 -7.94
CA GLU A 476 -23.71 3.34 -8.52
C GLU A 476 -22.52 3.22 -7.53
N ALA A 477 -22.77 2.69 -6.33
CA ALA A 477 -21.73 2.38 -5.32
C ALA A 477 -20.61 1.47 -5.84
N ARG A 478 -20.93 0.66 -6.84
CA ARG A 478 -20.01 -0.30 -7.51
C ARG A 478 -19.15 0.34 -8.61
N TYR A 479 -19.45 1.57 -9.01
CA TYR A 479 -18.79 2.27 -10.12
C TYR A 479 -17.64 3.16 -9.62
N ASN A 480 -16.87 3.74 -10.53
CA ASN A 480 -15.73 4.58 -10.17
C ASN A 480 -16.17 6.03 -9.85
N CYS A 481 -15.72 6.58 -8.72
CA CYS A 481 -16.12 7.91 -8.23
C CYS A 481 -15.96 9.05 -9.24
N ILE A 482 -14.91 9.04 -10.07
CA ILE A 482 -14.69 10.04 -11.13
C ILE A 482 -15.78 9.95 -12.20
N ARG A 483 -16.15 8.73 -12.59
CA ARG A 483 -17.19 8.46 -13.59
C ARG A 483 -18.56 8.89 -13.07
N VAL A 484 -18.89 8.50 -11.83
CA VAL A 484 -20.16 8.86 -11.17
C VAL A 484 -20.30 10.37 -11.02
N ALA A 485 -19.28 11.05 -10.48
CA ALA A 485 -19.33 12.51 -10.32
C ALA A 485 -19.51 13.24 -11.66
N SER A 486 -18.84 12.76 -12.72
CA SER A 486 -18.97 13.28 -14.09
C SER A 486 -20.35 13.00 -14.70
N ALA A 487 -20.93 11.81 -14.45
CA ALA A 487 -22.27 11.45 -14.93
C ALA A 487 -23.37 12.28 -14.25
N VAL A 488 -23.28 12.49 -12.93
CA VAL A 488 -24.14 13.42 -12.16
C VAL A 488 -24.14 14.82 -12.80
N GLU A 489 -22.95 15.33 -13.09
CA GLU A 489 -22.73 16.67 -13.63
C GLU A 489 -23.19 16.81 -15.11
N MET A 490 -23.26 15.69 -15.84
CA MET A 490 -23.90 15.59 -17.16
C MET A 490 -25.43 15.50 -17.06
N ARG A 491 -25.97 14.74 -16.11
CA ARG A 491 -27.43 14.66 -15.83
C ARG A 491 -28.00 16.03 -15.43
N ARG A 492 -27.28 16.81 -14.62
CA ARG A 492 -27.63 18.22 -14.32
C ARG A 492 -27.78 19.08 -15.59
N ARG A 493 -26.99 18.83 -16.63
CA ARG A 493 -27.07 19.52 -17.93
C ARG A 493 -28.17 18.96 -18.85
N GLY A 494 -28.91 17.93 -18.42
CA GLY A 494 -29.98 17.30 -19.19
C GLY A 494 -29.53 16.25 -20.18
N TYR A 495 -28.34 15.67 -20.00
CA TYR A 495 -27.91 14.47 -20.73
C TYR A 495 -28.34 13.23 -19.95
N ASP A 496 -29.06 12.33 -20.59
CA ASP A 496 -29.37 11.03 -19.99
C ASP A 496 -28.18 10.09 -20.21
N VAL A 497 -27.36 9.95 -19.17
CA VAL A 497 -26.14 9.14 -19.16
C VAL A 497 -26.02 8.39 -17.85
N THR A 498 -25.35 7.24 -17.89
CA THR A 498 -24.99 6.46 -16.71
C THR A 498 -23.48 6.30 -16.65
N ALA A 499 -22.92 6.27 -15.44
CA ALA A 499 -21.51 6.02 -15.24
C ALA A 499 -21.16 4.59 -15.65
N GLY A 500 -20.11 4.44 -16.46
CA GLY A 500 -19.58 3.14 -16.81
C GLY A 500 -19.03 2.39 -15.60
N ASN A 501 -19.15 1.06 -15.64
CA ASN A 501 -18.77 0.17 -14.54
C ASN A 501 -17.24 -0.01 -14.38
N SER A 502 -16.44 0.44 -15.36
CA SER A 502 -14.99 0.24 -15.37
C SER A 502 -14.22 1.24 -14.50
N THR A 503 -12.98 0.88 -14.13
CA THR A 503 -12.04 1.81 -13.49
C THR A 503 -11.61 2.92 -14.47
N PHE A 504 -11.77 4.19 -14.11
CA PHE A 504 -11.18 5.29 -14.88
C PHE A 504 -9.65 5.27 -14.76
N ARG A 505 -8.97 4.91 -15.85
CA ARG A 505 -7.50 4.74 -15.94
C ARG A 505 -6.91 5.58 -17.08
N PRO A 506 -6.62 6.87 -16.86
CA PRO A 506 -5.92 7.69 -17.84
C PRO A 506 -4.46 7.21 -17.99
N ASP A 507 -3.91 7.35 -19.20
CA ASP A 507 -2.52 6.99 -19.47
C ASP A 507 -1.58 8.06 -18.89
N SER A 508 -0.89 7.74 -17.79
CA SER A 508 0.02 8.66 -17.10
C SER A 508 1.30 8.95 -17.87
N ARG A 509 1.66 8.18 -18.91
CA ARG A 509 2.76 8.49 -19.83
C ARG A 509 2.29 9.44 -20.93
N ALA A 510 1.13 9.17 -21.53
CA ALA A 510 0.54 10.04 -22.53
C ALA A 510 0.13 11.42 -21.98
N ASN A 511 -0.12 11.52 -20.66
CA ASN A 511 -0.49 12.75 -19.96
C ASN A 511 0.67 13.41 -19.18
N GLN A 512 1.95 13.08 -19.45
CA GLN A 512 3.09 13.65 -18.71
C GLN A 512 3.12 15.17 -18.75
N ASP A 513 2.88 15.79 -19.90
CA ASP A 513 2.91 17.25 -20.06
C ASP A 513 1.76 17.92 -19.30
N LEU A 514 0.55 17.36 -19.34
CA LEU A 514 -0.60 17.84 -18.55
C LEU A 514 -0.32 17.74 -17.04
N VAL A 515 0.24 16.63 -16.58
CA VAL A 515 0.62 16.41 -15.17
C VAL A 515 1.70 17.41 -14.76
N ALA A 516 2.72 17.64 -15.60
CA ALA A 516 3.78 18.61 -15.35
C ALA A 516 3.25 20.05 -15.30
N SER A 517 2.41 20.45 -16.26
CA SER A 517 1.78 21.78 -16.32
C SER A 517 0.83 22.02 -15.15
N THR A 518 0.00 21.05 -14.78
CA THR A 518 -0.84 21.11 -13.56
C THR A 518 0.00 21.27 -12.29
N HIS A 519 1.13 20.57 -12.18
CA HIS A 519 2.05 20.69 -11.04
C HIS A 519 2.86 22.00 -11.05
N LYS A 520 3.08 22.61 -12.22
CA LYS A 520 3.65 23.96 -12.34
C LYS A 520 2.62 24.99 -11.88
N ALA A 521 1.43 25.01 -12.46
CA ALA A 521 0.34 25.89 -12.07
C ALA A 521 0.06 25.82 -10.56
N ARG A 522 -0.03 24.63 -9.95
CA ARG A 522 -0.16 24.49 -8.49
C ARG A 522 1.02 25.03 -7.68
N ARG A 523 2.25 25.01 -8.20
CA ARG A 523 3.39 25.65 -7.51
C ARG A 523 3.31 27.16 -7.57
N ASP A 524 2.83 27.69 -8.68
CA ASP A 524 2.71 29.12 -8.91
C ASP A 524 1.53 29.70 -8.10
N LEU A 525 0.47 28.90 -7.86
CA LEU A 525 -0.75 29.29 -7.13
C LEU A 525 -0.77 28.90 -5.64
N GLU A 526 -0.19 27.76 -5.24
CA GLU A 526 -0.26 27.22 -3.88
C GLU A 526 1.11 27.16 -3.19
N ARG A 527 1.25 27.77 -2.00
CA ARG A 527 2.45 27.68 -1.14
C ARG A 527 2.88 26.25 -0.75
N ASN A 528 2.06 25.24 -1.02
CA ASN A 528 2.39 23.82 -0.79
C ASN A 528 1.72 22.95 -1.87
N PRO A 529 2.39 22.71 -3.01
CA PRO A 529 1.79 22.04 -4.16
C PRO A 529 1.44 20.58 -3.84
N ALA A 530 0.15 20.25 -3.92
CA ALA A 530 -0.28 18.85 -3.94
C ALA A 530 0.15 18.18 -5.26
N ARG A 531 0.49 16.89 -5.21
CA ARG A 531 0.74 16.09 -6.43
C ARG A 531 -0.52 16.09 -7.31
N PRO A 532 -0.39 16.19 -8.65
CA PRO A 532 -1.51 15.99 -9.56
C PRO A 532 -2.18 14.63 -9.35
N THR A 533 -3.48 14.60 -9.55
CA THR A 533 -4.36 13.48 -9.27
C THR A 533 -5.03 12.99 -10.55
N THR A 534 -5.57 11.77 -10.52
CA THR A 534 -6.42 11.23 -11.61
C THR A 534 -7.64 12.14 -11.89
N ALA A 535 -8.14 12.83 -10.86
CA ALA A 535 -9.22 13.81 -10.98
C ALA A 535 -8.82 15.05 -11.79
N ASP A 536 -7.57 15.52 -11.70
CA ASP A 536 -7.09 16.64 -12.53
C ASP A 536 -7.14 16.31 -14.03
N ILE A 537 -6.82 15.06 -14.41
CA ILE A 537 -6.91 14.60 -15.80
C ILE A 537 -8.37 14.51 -16.26
N ALA A 538 -9.27 14.06 -15.38
CA ALA A 538 -10.70 14.00 -15.67
C ALA A 538 -11.34 15.39 -15.83
N ILE A 539 -10.96 16.35 -14.99
CA ILE A 539 -11.39 17.76 -15.09
C ILE A 539 -10.82 18.41 -16.34
N GLY A 540 -9.62 17.98 -16.76
CA GLY A 540 -9.05 18.29 -18.06
C GLY A 540 -9.94 17.92 -19.26
N ALA A 541 -11.01 17.12 -19.12
CA ALA A 541 -11.97 16.89 -20.21
C ALA A 541 -12.96 18.07 -20.40
N TRP A 542 -13.11 18.94 -19.41
CA TRP A 542 -14.03 20.08 -19.42
C TRP A 542 -13.32 21.36 -19.91
N LYS A 543 -14.08 22.33 -20.43
CA LYS A 543 -13.54 23.64 -20.88
C LYS A 543 -14.44 24.79 -20.45
N THR A 544 -13.87 25.97 -20.24
CA THR A 544 -14.64 27.22 -20.22
C THR A 544 -15.10 27.56 -21.66
N LYS A 545 -16.01 28.53 -21.81
CA LYS A 545 -16.51 28.95 -23.15
C LYS A 545 -15.41 29.51 -24.06
N ASP A 546 -14.40 30.15 -23.47
CA ASP A 546 -13.19 30.66 -24.11
C ASP A 546 -12.06 29.59 -24.23
N GLY A 547 -12.37 28.32 -23.95
CA GLY A 547 -11.51 27.18 -24.27
C GLY A 547 -10.46 26.82 -23.21
N GLN A 548 -10.34 27.60 -22.14
CA GLN A 548 -9.43 27.34 -21.02
C GLN A 548 -9.84 26.08 -20.24
N ARG A 549 -8.90 25.51 -19.48
CA ARG A 549 -9.14 24.34 -18.62
C ARG A 549 -8.89 24.69 -17.17
N ARG A 550 -9.53 23.95 -16.25
CA ARG A 550 -9.39 24.16 -14.81
C ARG A 550 -8.58 23.08 -14.11
N ILE A 551 -7.97 23.46 -12.99
CA ILE A 551 -7.36 22.56 -12.01
C ILE A 551 -8.14 22.61 -10.69
N LEU A 552 -8.02 21.58 -9.84
CA LEU A 552 -8.56 21.69 -8.47
C LEU A 552 -7.63 22.53 -7.59
N VAL A 553 -8.20 23.47 -6.85
CA VAL A 553 -7.49 24.41 -5.97
C VAL A 553 -7.89 24.21 -4.51
N GLY A 554 -7.06 24.65 -3.58
CA GLY A 554 -7.35 24.61 -2.15
C GLY A 554 -6.76 25.79 -1.40
N ALA A 555 -7.25 26.03 -0.19
CA ALA A 555 -6.77 27.14 0.62
C ALA A 555 -5.25 26.99 0.91
N PRO A 556 -4.44 28.03 0.66
CA PRO A 556 -2.99 27.96 0.83
C PRO A 556 -2.60 27.75 2.30
N GLU A 557 -3.45 28.16 3.24
CA GLU A 557 -3.26 28.04 4.69
C GLU A 557 -4.59 27.85 5.43
N ALA A 558 -4.52 27.58 6.74
CA ALA A 558 -5.70 27.36 7.57
C ALA A 558 -6.23 28.71 8.09
N LYS A 559 -7.55 28.92 8.02
CA LYS A 559 -8.22 30.16 8.48
C LYS A 559 -8.56 30.04 9.97
N LYS A 560 -8.13 30.98 10.80
CA LYS A 560 -8.40 31.00 12.26
C LYS A 560 -9.92 30.96 12.50
N GLY A 561 -10.36 30.14 13.46
CA GLY A 561 -11.77 29.95 13.78
C GLY A 561 -12.54 28.96 12.88
N ILE A 562 -11.93 28.46 11.80
CA ILE A 562 -12.54 27.46 10.92
C ILE A 562 -12.08 26.04 11.31
N ARG A 563 -13.04 25.12 11.50
CA ARG A 563 -12.77 23.71 11.80
C ARG A 563 -12.04 23.01 10.65
N TYR A 564 -11.41 21.86 10.93
CA TYR A 564 -10.73 21.01 9.91
C TYR A 564 -9.52 21.65 9.20
N GLY A 565 -8.98 22.75 9.72
CA GLY A 565 -7.74 23.37 9.25
C GLY A 565 -7.82 23.79 7.78
N LYS A 566 -6.81 23.44 6.97
CA LYS A 566 -6.81 23.78 5.53
C LYS A 566 -8.01 23.21 4.76
N ASN A 567 -8.58 22.07 5.17
CA ASN A 567 -9.73 21.50 4.47
C ASN A 567 -10.99 22.37 4.66
N GLY A 568 -11.29 22.77 5.90
CA GLY A 568 -12.38 23.70 6.17
C GLY A 568 -12.12 25.10 5.62
N ALA A 569 -10.85 25.53 5.58
CA ALA A 569 -10.48 26.77 4.90
C ALA A 569 -10.76 26.72 3.38
N THR A 570 -10.51 25.59 2.70
CA THR A 570 -10.91 25.39 1.29
C THR A 570 -12.43 25.51 1.13
N VAL A 571 -13.22 24.85 2.00
CA VAL A 571 -14.69 24.99 1.95
C VAL A 571 -15.11 26.45 2.15
N LYS A 572 -14.51 27.14 3.14
CA LYS A 572 -14.85 28.54 3.44
C LYS A 572 -14.46 29.50 2.31
N MET A 573 -13.36 29.25 1.62
CA MET A 573 -12.95 29.98 0.42
C MET A 573 -14.00 29.87 -0.70
N PHE A 574 -14.55 28.67 -0.93
CA PHE A 574 -15.63 28.48 -1.89
C PHE A 574 -16.99 29.06 -1.42
N GLU A 575 -17.30 29.01 -0.11
CA GLU A 575 -18.47 29.72 0.45
C GLU A 575 -18.39 31.25 0.25
N ASP A 576 -17.19 31.82 0.44
CA ASP A 576 -16.96 33.28 0.40
C ASP A 576 -17.01 33.83 -1.04
N GLU A 577 -16.71 33.01 -2.06
CA GLU A 577 -16.47 33.49 -3.44
C GLU A 577 -17.42 32.95 -4.52
N MET A 578 -18.02 31.76 -4.34
CA MET A 578 -18.95 31.21 -5.34
C MET A 578 -20.34 31.84 -5.21
N PRO A 579 -21.08 32.08 -6.30
CA PRO A 579 -22.50 32.45 -6.22
C PRO A 579 -23.33 31.24 -5.76
N ASP A 580 -24.48 31.50 -5.15
CA ASP A 580 -25.43 30.44 -4.78
C ASP A 580 -25.98 29.76 -6.05
N GLY A 581 -26.18 28.45 -5.99
CA GLY A 581 -26.46 27.58 -7.13
C GLY A 581 -25.22 27.11 -7.91
N ALA A 582 -24.03 27.67 -7.67
CA ALA A 582 -22.79 27.16 -8.29
C ALA A 582 -22.51 25.72 -7.83
N SER A 583 -21.94 24.90 -8.72
CA SER A 583 -21.58 23.52 -8.42
C SER A 583 -20.25 23.10 -9.02
N GLY A 584 -19.73 21.98 -8.52
CA GLY A 584 -18.39 21.57 -8.84
C GLY A 584 -18.03 20.19 -8.33
N PHE A 585 -16.74 19.87 -8.45
CA PHE A 585 -16.17 18.68 -7.85
C PHE A 585 -15.34 19.04 -6.63
N ALA A 586 -15.39 18.16 -5.63
CA ALA A 586 -14.51 18.15 -4.47
C ALA A 586 -13.75 16.82 -4.47
N VAL A 587 -12.43 16.88 -4.26
CA VAL A 587 -11.57 15.69 -4.11
C VAL A 587 -10.84 15.77 -2.79
N CYS A 588 -10.70 14.66 -2.08
CA CYS A 588 -9.77 14.57 -0.96
C CYS A 588 -9.13 13.19 -0.86
N LYS A 589 -8.27 13.01 0.15
CA LYS A 589 -7.66 11.73 0.50
C LYS A 589 -8.12 11.27 1.87
N TRP A 590 -8.71 10.10 2.01
CA TRP A 590 -9.20 9.62 3.31
C TRP A 590 -8.07 9.28 4.29
N LYS A 591 -8.25 9.61 5.58
CA LYS A 591 -7.28 9.36 6.68
C LYS A 591 -7.01 7.88 6.92
N LYS A 592 -8.04 7.04 6.78
CA LYS A 592 -8.02 5.62 7.16
C LYS A 592 -7.30 4.78 6.10
N ASP A 593 -7.78 4.87 4.86
CA ASP A 593 -7.37 3.95 3.79
C ASP A 593 -6.47 4.64 2.73
N ASN A 594 -6.16 5.93 2.91
CA ASN A 594 -5.27 6.71 2.05
C ASN A 594 -5.72 6.81 0.58
N ALA A 595 -6.96 6.37 0.28
CA ALA A 595 -7.59 6.43 -1.03
C ALA A 595 -8.02 7.86 -1.37
N GLY A 596 -7.95 8.22 -2.66
CA GLY A 596 -8.53 9.44 -3.19
C GLY A 596 -10.02 9.22 -3.48
N HIS A 597 -10.86 10.19 -3.12
CA HIS A 597 -12.29 10.18 -3.43
C HIS A 597 -12.71 11.52 -4.01
N ILE A 598 -13.64 11.49 -4.96
CA ILE A 598 -14.21 12.67 -5.62
C ILE A 598 -15.74 12.58 -5.56
N TRP A 599 -16.38 13.71 -5.29
CA TRP A 599 -17.82 13.86 -5.18
C TRP A 599 -18.23 15.25 -5.68
N ASN A 600 -19.52 15.49 -5.87
CA ASN A 600 -20.03 16.78 -6.32
C ASN A 600 -20.27 17.72 -5.13
N TRP A 601 -20.35 19.02 -5.36
CA TRP A 601 -20.83 19.98 -4.38
C TRP A 601 -21.72 21.03 -5.04
N GLU A 602 -22.62 21.64 -4.26
CA GLU A 602 -23.38 22.82 -4.64
C GLU A 602 -23.34 23.87 -3.53
N LYS A 603 -23.39 25.16 -3.87
CA LYS A 603 -23.63 26.22 -2.90
C LYS A 603 -25.13 26.47 -2.75
N GLN A 604 -25.66 26.25 -1.54
CA GLN A 604 -27.05 26.45 -1.15
C GLN A 604 -27.09 27.36 0.09
N ASP A 605 -27.89 28.41 0.08
CA ASP A 605 -28.09 29.34 1.22
C ASP A 605 -26.76 29.86 1.83
N GLY A 606 -25.85 30.33 0.97
CA GLY A 606 -24.52 30.79 1.36
C GLY A 606 -23.54 29.68 1.76
N LYS A 607 -23.94 28.40 1.72
CA LYS A 607 -23.18 27.25 2.24
C LYS A 607 -22.88 26.20 1.18
N ILE A 608 -21.65 25.70 1.17
CA ILE A 608 -21.27 24.54 0.36
C ILE A 608 -21.90 23.29 0.99
N ARG A 609 -22.68 22.56 0.21
CA ARG A 609 -23.21 21.22 0.54
C ARG A 609 -22.52 20.20 -0.36
N PHE A 610 -22.01 19.12 0.23
CA PHE A 610 -21.46 17.99 -0.51
C PHE A 610 -22.56 17.05 -0.97
N PHE A 611 -22.45 16.52 -2.19
CA PHE A 611 -23.38 15.58 -2.79
C PHE A 611 -22.66 14.28 -3.13
N GLU A 612 -23.03 13.21 -2.44
CA GLU A 612 -22.45 11.88 -2.60
C GLU A 612 -23.40 10.95 -3.35
N ALA A 613 -23.13 10.77 -4.64
CA ALA A 613 -23.93 9.98 -5.57
C ALA A 613 -23.61 8.48 -5.58
N GLN A 614 -22.43 8.06 -5.10
CA GLN A 614 -22.11 6.63 -4.95
C GLN A 614 -22.85 5.99 -3.77
N THR A 615 -23.50 6.79 -2.93
CA THR A 615 -24.32 6.30 -1.82
C THR A 615 -25.75 6.77 -1.97
N ARG A 616 -26.69 6.13 -1.28
CA ARG A 616 -28.10 6.55 -1.25
C ARG A 616 -28.36 7.84 -0.47
N ARG A 617 -27.31 8.58 -0.07
CA ARG A 617 -27.39 9.74 0.82
C ARG A 617 -27.70 11.04 0.07
N GLY A 618 -27.25 11.19 -1.17
CA GLY A 618 -27.38 12.45 -1.91
C GLY A 618 -26.61 13.57 -1.20
N PHE A 619 -27.28 14.66 -0.83
CA PHE A 619 -26.65 15.71 -0.03
C PHE A 619 -26.31 15.23 1.39
N ILE A 620 -25.09 15.53 1.82
CA ILE A 620 -24.54 15.19 3.14
C ILE A 620 -23.99 16.43 3.83
N ASP A 621 -23.79 16.37 5.15
CA ASP A 621 -23.11 17.47 5.83
C ASP A 621 -21.60 17.41 5.55
N ASN A 622 -20.95 18.57 5.51
CA ASN A 622 -19.50 18.62 5.36
C ASN A 622 -18.81 17.98 6.58
N ASP A 623 -19.44 18.05 7.76
CA ASP A 623 -18.99 17.36 8.97
C ASP A 623 -19.04 15.82 8.85
N ASP A 624 -19.75 15.24 7.88
CA ASP A 624 -19.68 13.79 7.62
C ASP A 624 -18.37 13.39 6.92
N TYR A 625 -17.70 14.32 6.22
CA TYR A 625 -16.57 14.04 5.32
C TYR A 625 -15.27 14.70 5.80
N LEU A 626 -15.30 15.97 6.20
CA LEU A 626 -14.12 16.73 6.62
C LEU A 626 -13.36 16.13 7.82
N PRO A 627 -13.98 15.46 8.82
CA PRO A 627 -13.24 14.77 9.88
C PRO A 627 -12.45 13.56 9.38
N PHE A 628 -12.88 12.91 8.30
CA PHE A 628 -12.22 11.74 7.73
C PHE A 628 -11.25 12.10 6.61
N ALA A 629 -11.34 13.29 6.03
CA ALA A 629 -10.40 13.82 5.06
C ALA A 629 -9.01 14.08 5.70
N SER A 630 -7.94 13.64 5.03
CA SER A 630 -6.56 13.90 5.45
C SER A 630 -6.27 15.40 5.44
N ALA A 631 -5.52 15.88 6.43
CA ALA A 631 -5.31 17.31 6.65
C ALA A 631 -4.67 18.00 5.43
N GLY A 632 -5.35 19.02 4.90
CA GLY A 632 -4.90 19.81 3.75
C GLY A 632 -4.99 19.11 2.39
N THR A 633 -5.70 17.98 2.30
CA THR A 633 -5.88 17.23 1.04
C THR A 633 -7.16 17.56 0.30
N LEU A 634 -8.11 18.29 0.90
CA LEU A 634 -9.28 18.75 0.17
C LEU A 634 -8.86 19.76 -0.90
N ARG A 635 -9.29 19.51 -2.14
CA ARG A 635 -9.19 20.41 -3.29
C ARG A 635 -10.55 20.43 -3.98
N MET A 636 -10.94 21.59 -4.49
CA MET A 636 -12.25 21.82 -5.09
C MET A 636 -12.08 22.58 -6.41
N VAL A 637 -13.06 22.45 -7.31
CA VAL A 637 -13.14 23.21 -8.56
C VAL A 637 -14.61 23.48 -8.86
N ARG A 638 -14.93 24.67 -9.37
CA ARG A 638 -16.26 24.99 -9.94
C ARG A 638 -16.35 24.41 -11.35
N VAL A 639 -17.49 23.81 -11.70
CA VAL A 639 -17.69 23.24 -13.04
C VAL A 639 -19.02 23.57 -13.70
N ASP A 640 -20.01 24.16 -13.02
CA ASP A 640 -21.34 24.46 -13.61
C ASP A 640 -21.28 25.38 -14.83
N ASP A 641 -20.32 26.31 -14.84
CA ASP A 641 -20.04 27.27 -15.90
C ASP A 641 -19.11 26.72 -17.01
N LEU A 642 -18.67 25.46 -16.90
CA LEU A 642 -17.92 24.76 -17.94
C LEU A 642 -18.85 24.10 -18.98
N VAL A 643 -18.33 23.99 -20.19
CA VAL A 643 -18.93 23.26 -21.31
C VAL A 643 -18.34 21.85 -21.33
N PRO A 644 -19.17 20.78 -21.37
CA PRO A 644 -18.67 19.43 -21.58
C PRO A 644 -18.13 19.27 -23.01
N THR A 645 -17.15 18.40 -23.19
CA THR A 645 -16.66 17.98 -24.51
C THR A 645 -16.89 16.49 -24.71
N ASP A 646 -16.73 15.96 -25.92
CA ASP A 646 -16.86 14.51 -26.17
C ASP A 646 -15.85 13.68 -25.33
N ASP A 647 -14.71 14.26 -24.92
CA ASP A 647 -13.77 13.62 -23.99
C ASP A 647 -14.40 13.33 -22.62
N VAL A 648 -15.42 14.09 -22.19
CA VAL A 648 -16.18 13.78 -20.95
C VAL A 648 -16.88 12.42 -21.06
N LEU A 649 -17.26 11.99 -22.27
CA LEU A 649 -17.89 10.69 -22.48
C LEU A 649 -16.89 9.54 -22.32
N LYS A 650 -15.62 9.78 -22.65
CA LYS A 650 -14.49 8.86 -22.35
C LYS A 650 -14.19 8.82 -20.84
N VAL A 651 -14.34 9.96 -20.14
CA VAL A 651 -14.29 10.02 -18.66
C VAL A 651 -15.49 9.29 -18.02
N ILE A 652 -16.66 9.23 -18.65
CA ILE A 652 -17.83 8.53 -18.10
C ILE A 652 -17.88 7.04 -18.49
N ASP A 653 -17.38 6.66 -19.67
CA ASP A 653 -17.43 5.29 -20.23
C ASP A 653 -18.87 4.79 -20.46
N ILE A 654 -19.65 5.61 -21.18
CA ILE A 654 -21.09 5.46 -21.47
C ILE A 654 -21.48 4.24 -22.32
N ASP A 655 -20.53 3.46 -22.81
CA ASP A 655 -20.78 2.22 -23.57
C ASP A 655 -20.62 0.95 -22.71
N ASN A 656 -20.31 1.12 -21.42
CA ASN A 656 -20.06 0.03 -20.47
C ASN A 656 -20.80 0.26 -19.16
N THR A 657 -22.10 0.56 -19.23
CA THR A 657 -22.98 1.00 -18.12
C THR A 657 -23.69 -0.16 -17.42
#